data_AF-A0ABD1PNL5-F1
#
_entry.id   AF-A0ABD1PNL5-F1
#
_cell.length_a   1.000
_cell.length_b   1.000
_cell.length_c   1.000
_cell.angle_alpha   90.00
_cell.angle_beta   90.00
_cell.angle_gamma   90.00
#
_symmetry.space_group_name_H-M   'P 1'
#
loop_
_entity.id
_entity.type
_entity.pdbx_description
1 polymer ?
#
loop_
_entity_poly.entity_id
_entity_poly.type
_entity_poly.pdbx_seq_one_letter_code
_entity_poly.pdbx_strand_id
1 'polypeptide(L)'
;MEGIIGSEYETSEDDMIEFPNLKDLMLIVKSSFVETLFKQVKLPNLEKLNIGGLDRTVKMLYEETQIRSLHKLRHMSVKLCDNMSILFDFECLTVTKDQEESVLGRLEFLQLRELPKLVHIMRMVPKGIRLFQNLTSLQVSECGKLRYLFSPSTANSLVALQSLDVFKCETIEEIIGIEGEECTSGSEIEMVEEGMSSGKIVFPKLSSLKLTSLERFRMFCSQNCDLVFPSLVKLFIEDCPGMEEWFLFGRNHKKIQIGRDDFDYTCDSSDDAGKMSLRPNVKEDLEVRDNRYNVAEICKNRREESLQKKRCEGLQGDQQFAIPVEATTSIDKKVEFENLRAMVDGVWSDDSIRQLDATTKFRKLLSRERISIIQKVIQAGVVPRFVAFLMREEFPQLQFESAWAIAIIAFGKSKNIKVLIDHGAVPNFVKLVDSSSDNVREQAVWALGNVAGDSPKYRDLVLGHGALAPLLSQLNERSRLSMLRIATWTLSNFCRGYPRPAFEQMRPALPILKQLVQYSSDEEVLTDACWALSYLCDGTTDKIQALIDSGVCPRLVELLLHPSPSVLLAALRTVGNIVSGDDIQTQYIISYNALPCLLNLLTGSHENKIKEDACWVISNITAGNREQIQAVIEANIIGPLVHLLLNAEFDVKKTAAWAISNATLRGTHEQIKYLVNQQCIKPLCDLLVCPDPSIVTMCLEGLENILEVGEAEKHLGHSNIFAQMIDDAQGLEKIKILQSHDDIKISHVALRILERNWL
;
A
#
# COMPACT_ATOMS: atom_id res chain seq x y z
N MET A 1 -8.56 -28.70 -42.54
CA MET A 1 -8.97 -29.52 -41.38
C MET A 1 -10.47 -29.45 -41.09
N GLU A 2 -11.22 -28.41 -41.50
CA GLU A 2 -12.69 -28.38 -41.33
C GLU A 2 -13.43 -29.58 -41.96
N GLY A 3 -12.89 -30.21 -43.00
CA GLY A 3 -13.44 -31.46 -43.57
C GLY A 3 -12.99 -32.76 -42.87
N ILE A 4 -12.11 -32.69 -41.86
CA ILE A 4 -11.54 -33.84 -41.13
C ILE A 4 -12.25 -34.03 -39.77
N ILE A 5 -12.77 -32.93 -39.21
CA ILE A 5 -13.37 -32.85 -37.88
C ILE A 5 -14.87 -32.61 -38.11
N GLY A 6 -15.69 -33.64 -37.93
CA GLY A 6 -17.12 -33.60 -38.23
C GLY A 6 -17.87 -32.58 -37.35
N SER A 7 -18.97 -32.02 -37.89
CA SER A 7 -19.80 -31.06 -37.17
C SER A 7 -20.54 -31.72 -35.99
N GLU A 8 -20.36 -31.13 -34.80
CA GLU A 8 -21.31 -31.12 -33.67
C GLU A 8 -21.80 -32.45 -33.06
N TYR A 9 -20.90 -33.39 -32.74
CA TYR A 9 -21.21 -34.43 -31.76
C TYR A 9 -20.11 -34.58 -30.71
N GLU A 10 -20.51 -34.74 -29.44
CA GLU A 10 -19.63 -35.13 -28.33
C GLU A 10 -19.08 -36.53 -28.61
N THR A 11 -17.80 -36.61 -28.98
CA THR A 11 -17.08 -37.88 -29.10
C THR A 11 -16.63 -38.35 -27.72
N SER A 12 -16.79 -39.64 -27.43
CA SER A 12 -16.27 -40.25 -26.20
C SER A 12 -14.72 -40.11 -26.14
N GLU A 13 -14.10 -40.16 -24.95
CA GLU A 13 -12.64 -40.06 -24.80
C GLU A 13 -11.86 -41.08 -25.64
N ASP A 14 -12.50 -42.19 -26.02
CA ASP A 14 -11.96 -43.27 -26.85
C ASP A 14 -12.04 -42.99 -28.38
N ASP A 15 -12.83 -42.00 -28.81
CA ASP A 15 -13.07 -41.68 -30.24
C ASP A 15 -12.33 -40.42 -30.75
N MET A 16 -11.47 -39.82 -29.93
CA MET A 16 -10.71 -38.62 -30.35
C MET A 16 -9.68 -38.96 -31.43
N ILE A 17 -9.57 -38.08 -32.43
CA ILE A 17 -8.56 -38.19 -33.49
C ILE A 17 -7.19 -37.85 -32.90
N GLU A 18 -6.25 -38.80 -32.92
CA GLU A 18 -4.89 -38.56 -32.43
C GLU A 18 -3.94 -38.20 -33.58
N PHE A 19 -3.17 -37.12 -33.41
CA PHE A 19 -2.02 -36.83 -34.29
C PHE A 19 -0.71 -37.11 -33.54
N PRO A 20 -0.25 -38.38 -33.48
CA PRO A 20 0.88 -38.78 -32.65
C PRO A 20 2.21 -38.20 -33.14
N ASN A 21 2.33 -37.77 -34.40
CA ASN A 21 3.59 -37.25 -34.93
C ASN A 21 3.63 -35.72 -35.06
N LEU A 22 2.53 -35.02 -34.77
CA LEU A 22 2.44 -33.57 -34.96
C LEU A 22 3.18 -32.85 -33.83
N LYS A 23 4.22 -32.09 -34.19
CA LYS A 23 5.06 -31.33 -33.25
C LYS A 23 4.89 -29.82 -33.32
N ASP A 24 4.51 -29.27 -34.47
CA ASP A 24 4.30 -27.83 -34.67
C ASP A 24 2.91 -27.62 -35.28
N LEU A 25 2.11 -26.77 -34.65
CA LEU A 25 0.76 -26.43 -35.07
C LEU A 25 0.60 -24.92 -35.11
N MET A 26 0.19 -24.39 -36.27
CA MET A 26 -0.17 -23.00 -36.46
C MET A 26 -1.65 -22.89 -36.85
N LEU A 27 -2.41 -22.12 -36.08
CA LEU A 27 -3.84 -21.89 -36.27
C LEU A 27 -4.06 -20.40 -36.57
N ILE A 28 -4.42 -20.10 -37.83
CA ILE A 28 -4.90 -18.78 -38.25
C ILE A 28 -6.25 -19.00 -38.91
N VAL A 29 -7.25 -19.23 -38.08
CA VAL A 29 -8.55 -19.80 -38.47
C VAL A 29 -9.65 -19.20 -37.58
N LYS A 30 -10.91 -19.31 -38.00
CA LYS A 30 -12.05 -18.79 -37.22
C LYS A 30 -12.17 -19.48 -35.86
N SER A 31 -12.63 -18.73 -34.87
CA SER A 31 -12.76 -19.15 -33.47
C SER A 31 -13.45 -20.48 -33.22
N SER A 32 -14.53 -20.78 -33.95
CA SER A 32 -15.30 -22.03 -33.78
C SER A 32 -14.46 -23.27 -34.05
N PHE A 33 -13.52 -23.20 -34.99
CA PHE A 33 -12.68 -24.34 -35.36
C PHE A 33 -11.66 -24.68 -34.26
N VAL A 34 -11.11 -23.68 -33.57
CA VAL A 34 -10.12 -23.91 -32.50
C VAL A 34 -10.77 -24.63 -31.31
N GLU A 35 -11.97 -24.23 -30.92
CA GLU A 35 -12.73 -24.90 -29.85
C GLU A 35 -13.09 -26.34 -30.24
N THR A 36 -13.52 -26.59 -31.48
CA THR A 36 -13.79 -27.95 -31.95
C THR A 36 -12.53 -28.80 -32.04
N LEU A 37 -11.40 -28.23 -32.47
CA LEU A 37 -10.12 -28.92 -32.59
C LEU A 37 -9.68 -29.48 -31.23
N PHE A 38 -9.65 -28.66 -30.18
CA PHE A 38 -9.21 -29.10 -28.86
C PHE A 38 -10.21 -30.06 -28.18
N LYS A 39 -11.48 -30.09 -28.60
CA LYS A 39 -12.48 -31.07 -28.12
C LYS A 39 -12.37 -32.44 -28.78
N GLN A 40 -11.97 -32.51 -30.05
CA GLN A 40 -12.03 -33.74 -30.83
C GLN A 40 -10.66 -34.35 -31.14
N VAL A 41 -9.56 -33.64 -30.85
CA VAL A 41 -8.22 -34.02 -31.28
C VAL A 41 -7.22 -34.11 -30.13
N LYS A 42 -6.53 -35.26 -30.03
CA LYS A 42 -5.40 -35.46 -29.12
C LYS A 42 -4.08 -35.09 -29.81
N LEU A 43 -3.29 -34.25 -29.16
CA LEU A 43 -2.01 -33.74 -29.65
C LEU A 43 -0.83 -34.11 -28.72
N PRO A 44 -0.57 -35.41 -28.48
CA PRO A 44 0.29 -35.87 -27.38
C PRO A 44 1.78 -35.56 -27.56
N ASN A 45 2.20 -35.17 -28.76
CA ASN A 45 3.60 -34.85 -29.10
C ASN A 45 3.81 -33.40 -29.55
N LEU A 46 2.83 -32.52 -29.34
CA LEU A 46 2.94 -31.13 -29.74
C LEU A 46 3.99 -30.39 -28.91
N GLU A 47 4.96 -29.79 -29.59
CA GLU A 47 6.08 -29.04 -29.00
C GLU A 47 5.92 -27.53 -29.27
N LYS A 48 5.24 -27.11 -30.34
CA LYS A 48 5.03 -25.71 -30.71
C LYS A 48 3.58 -25.43 -31.15
N LEU A 49 3.00 -24.36 -30.62
CA LEU A 49 1.63 -23.94 -30.90
C LEU A 49 1.58 -22.43 -31.18
N ASN A 50 1.18 -22.02 -32.37
CA ASN A 50 0.99 -20.62 -32.74
C ASN A 50 -0.48 -20.37 -33.08
N ILE A 51 -1.09 -19.34 -32.52
CA ILE A 51 -2.50 -19.01 -32.70
C ILE A 51 -2.63 -17.55 -33.09
N GLY A 52 -3.44 -17.27 -34.11
CA GLY A 52 -3.65 -15.94 -34.66
C GLY A 52 -5.08 -15.72 -35.14
N GLY A 53 -5.62 -14.50 -34.98
CA GLY A 53 -6.82 -14.08 -35.70
C GLY A 53 -8.14 -14.63 -35.15
N LEU A 54 -8.23 -14.93 -33.86
CA LEU A 54 -9.47 -15.43 -33.24
C LEU A 54 -10.45 -14.28 -32.96
N ASP A 55 -11.56 -14.27 -33.68
CA ASP A 55 -12.53 -13.19 -33.73
C ASP A 55 -13.70 -13.34 -32.74
N ARG A 56 -13.91 -14.50 -32.09
CA ARG A 56 -15.04 -14.74 -31.17
C ARG A 56 -14.69 -15.49 -29.88
N THR A 57 -13.55 -16.19 -29.85
CA THR A 57 -13.15 -17.03 -28.71
C THR A 57 -12.86 -16.17 -27.49
N VAL A 58 -13.56 -16.46 -26.38
CA VAL A 58 -13.39 -15.76 -25.10
C VAL A 58 -12.35 -16.46 -24.22
N LYS A 59 -12.30 -17.80 -24.26
CA LYS A 59 -11.38 -18.63 -23.48
C LYS A 59 -10.68 -19.64 -24.38
N MET A 60 -9.37 -19.78 -24.28
CA MET A 60 -8.63 -20.68 -25.16
C MET A 60 -8.61 -22.14 -24.65
N LEU A 61 -8.25 -22.36 -23.39
CA LEU A 61 -8.13 -23.70 -22.80
C LEU A 61 -8.86 -23.72 -21.45
N TYR A 62 -9.93 -24.49 -21.36
CA TYR A 62 -10.80 -24.50 -20.17
C TYR A 62 -11.26 -25.90 -19.75
N GLU A 63 -10.99 -26.95 -20.54
CA GLU A 63 -11.27 -28.34 -20.17
C GLU A 63 -9.98 -29.05 -19.71
N GLU A 64 -10.10 -29.95 -18.73
CA GLU A 64 -8.96 -30.67 -18.13
C GLU A 64 -8.17 -31.49 -19.16
N THR A 65 -8.88 -32.15 -20.09
CA THR A 65 -8.27 -32.96 -21.17
C THR A 65 -7.43 -32.10 -22.12
N GLN A 66 -7.89 -30.89 -22.45
CA GLN A 66 -7.20 -29.95 -23.33
C GLN A 66 -5.89 -29.48 -22.72
N ILE A 67 -5.93 -29.09 -21.44
CA ILE A 67 -4.76 -28.61 -20.69
C ILE A 67 -3.73 -29.74 -20.53
N ARG A 68 -4.17 -30.95 -20.17
CA ARG A 68 -3.29 -32.13 -20.01
C ARG A 68 -2.71 -32.62 -21.35
N SER A 69 -3.42 -32.43 -22.46
CA SER A 69 -2.93 -32.82 -23.79
C SER A 69 -1.64 -32.09 -24.20
N LEU A 70 -1.44 -30.86 -23.70
CA LEU A 70 -0.31 -29.99 -24.03
C LEU A 70 0.94 -30.19 -23.14
N HIS A 71 1.05 -31.34 -22.48
CA HIS A 71 2.15 -31.66 -21.55
C HIS A 71 3.57 -31.65 -22.18
N LYS A 72 3.69 -31.75 -23.52
CA LYS A 72 4.98 -31.66 -24.25
C LYS A 72 5.28 -30.29 -24.86
N LEU A 73 4.37 -29.34 -24.72
CA LEU A 73 4.50 -28.03 -25.33
C LEU A 73 5.71 -27.28 -24.78
N ARG A 74 6.56 -26.76 -25.68
CA ARG A 74 7.75 -25.95 -25.38
C ARG A 74 7.60 -24.51 -25.84
N HIS A 75 6.87 -24.26 -26.93
CA HIS A 75 6.73 -22.94 -27.50
C HIS A 75 5.26 -22.62 -27.75
N MET A 76 4.80 -21.49 -27.23
CA MET A 76 3.44 -21.01 -27.47
C MET A 76 3.43 -19.54 -27.86
N SER A 77 2.68 -19.20 -28.91
CA SER A 77 2.50 -17.82 -29.37
C SER A 77 1.04 -17.57 -29.68
N VAL A 78 0.44 -16.52 -29.09
CA VAL A 78 -0.95 -16.12 -29.33
C VAL A 78 -0.96 -14.65 -29.74
N LYS A 79 -1.50 -14.36 -30.92
CA LYS A 79 -1.49 -13.02 -31.52
C LYS A 79 -2.85 -12.63 -32.08
N LEU A 80 -3.16 -11.33 -32.16
CA LEU A 80 -4.29 -10.82 -32.95
C LEU A 80 -5.64 -11.49 -32.60
N CYS A 81 -5.96 -11.63 -31.30
CA CYS A 81 -7.22 -12.26 -30.85
C CYS A 81 -8.06 -11.25 -30.06
N ASP A 82 -8.94 -10.54 -30.75
CA ASP A 82 -9.64 -9.35 -30.24
C ASP A 82 -10.63 -9.63 -29.09
N ASN A 83 -11.13 -10.87 -29.00
CA ASN A 83 -12.17 -11.25 -28.04
C ASN A 83 -11.68 -12.16 -26.91
N MET A 84 -10.41 -12.56 -26.92
CA MET A 84 -9.86 -13.45 -25.91
C MET A 84 -9.74 -12.72 -24.57
N SER A 85 -10.44 -13.22 -23.54
CA SER A 85 -10.38 -12.68 -22.17
C SER A 85 -9.52 -13.52 -21.23
N ILE A 86 -9.46 -14.84 -21.44
CA ILE A 86 -8.70 -15.78 -20.59
C ILE A 86 -7.93 -16.73 -21.49
N LEU A 87 -6.62 -16.87 -21.26
CA LEU A 87 -5.80 -17.82 -22.00
C LEU A 87 -5.91 -19.24 -21.41
N PHE A 88 -5.60 -19.41 -20.12
CA PHE A 88 -5.72 -20.69 -19.41
C PHE A 88 -6.73 -20.58 -18.26
N ASP A 89 -7.75 -21.43 -18.25
CA ASP A 89 -8.76 -21.50 -17.21
C ASP A 89 -8.67 -22.86 -16.51
N PHE A 90 -8.16 -22.87 -15.29
CA PHE A 90 -7.87 -24.09 -14.54
C PHE A 90 -9.01 -24.51 -13.60
N GLU A 91 -10.18 -23.87 -13.73
CA GLU A 91 -11.40 -24.12 -12.93
C GLU A 91 -11.87 -25.59 -12.98
N CYS A 92 -11.54 -26.32 -14.04
CA CYS A 92 -11.94 -27.73 -14.21
C CYS A 92 -10.86 -28.74 -13.79
N LEU A 93 -9.66 -28.32 -13.34
CA LEU A 93 -8.61 -29.25 -12.93
C LEU A 93 -8.87 -29.82 -11.53
N THR A 94 -8.91 -31.15 -11.44
CA THR A 94 -9.01 -31.86 -10.16
C THR A 94 -7.62 -32.34 -9.69
N VAL A 95 -7.25 -32.00 -8.45
CA VAL A 95 -5.99 -32.44 -7.84
C VAL A 95 -6.29 -33.50 -6.78
N THR A 96 -5.69 -34.68 -6.91
CA THR A 96 -5.74 -35.70 -5.86
C THR A 96 -4.84 -35.28 -4.70
N LYS A 97 -5.36 -35.33 -3.46
CA LYS A 97 -4.83 -34.67 -2.25
C LYS A 97 -3.38 -35.01 -1.82
N ASP A 98 -2.66 -35.86 -2.53
CA ASP A 98 -1.39 -36.44 -2.06
C ASP A 98 -0.16 -36.20 -2.96
N GLN A 99 -0.25 -35.45 -4.09
CA GLN A 99 0.91 -35.19 -4.97
C GLN A 99 0.92 -33.77 -5.56
N GLU A 100 2.10 -33.13 -5.58
CA GLU A 100 2.33 -31.91 -6.37
C GLU A 100 2.39 -32.26 -7.85
N GLU A 101 1.52 -31.67 -8.68
CA GLU A 101 1.46 -31.91 -10.12
C GLU A 101 2.03 -30.72 -10.90
N SER A 102 2.83 -30.96 -11.95
CA SER A 102 3.29 -29.90 -12.86
C SER A 102 2.48 -29.91 -14.15
N VAL A 103 1.77 -28.81 -14.40
CA VAL A 103 1.00 -28.56 -15.62
C VAL A 103 1.70 -27.50 -16.46
N LEU A 104 1.80 -27.73 -17.78
CA LEU A 104 2.58 -26.89 -18.70
C LEU A 104 4.05 -26.70 -18.26
N GLY A 105 4.60 -27.64 -17.49
CA GLY A 105 5.94 -27.55 -16.92
C GLY A 105 7.07 -27.58 -17.94
N ARG A 106 6.83 -28.01 -19.19
CA ARG A 106 7.83 -28.05 -20.28
C ARG A 106 7.84 -26.80 -21.16
N LEU A 107 6.92 -25.85 -20.95
CA LEU A 107 6.86 -24.64 -21.75
C LEU A 107 8.11 -23.80 -21.49
N GLU A 108 8.86 -23.47 -22.54
CA GLU A 108 10.12 -22.72 -22.53
C GLU A 108 9.93 -21.28 -23.02
N PHE A 109 9.01 -21.05 -23.96
CA PHE A 109 8.72 -19.75 -24.55
C PHE A 109 7.20 -19.49 -24.64
N LEU A 110 6.75 -18.34 -24.13
CA LEU A 110 5.38 -17.86 -24.24
C LEU A 110 5.35 -16.41 -24.76
N GLN A 111 4.62 -16.19 -25.86
CA GLN A 111 4.43 -14.86 -26.44
C GLN A 111 2.95 -14.52 -26.59
N LEU A 112 2.56 -13.36 -26.07
CA LEU A 112 1.22 -12.79 -26.16
C LEU A 112 1.30 -11.42 -26.83
N ARG A 113 0.58 -11.21 -27.92
CA ARG A 113 0.64 -9.96 -28.68
C ARG A 113 -0.72 -9.53 -29.20
N GLU A 114 -1.07 -8.26 -29.05
CA GLU A 114 -2.28 -7.68 -29.63
C GLU A 114 -3.54 -8.47 -29.18
N LEU A 115 -3.76 -8.50 -27.87
CA LEU A 115 -4.88 -9.17 -27.20
C LEU A 115 -5.68 -8.13 -26.38
N PRO A 116 -6.45 -7.24 -27.03
CA PRO A 116 -7.00 -6.04 -26.40
C PRO A 116 -8.03 -6.31 -25.29
N LYS A 117 -8.64 -7.51 -25.25
CA LYS A 117 -9.60 -7.90 -24.21
C LYS A 117 -9.06 -8.89 -23.18
N LEU A 118 -7.79 -9.27 -23.24
CA LEU A 118 -7.20 -10.25 -22.34
C LEU A 118 -7.17 -9.70 -20.91
N VAL A 119 -7.85 -10.36 -19.99
CA VAL A 119 -7.91 -10.01 -18.57
C VAL A 119 -6.99 -10.91 -17.75
N HIS A 120 -6.90 -12.20 -18.10
CA HIS A 120 -6.09 -13.18 -17.36
C HIS A 120 -5.28 -14.07 -18.31
N ILE A 121 -3.97 -14.20 -18.05
CA ILE A 121 -3.16 -15.29 -18.63
C ILE A 121 -3.60 -16.62 -18.03
N MET A 122 -3.86 -16.65 -16.72
CA MET A 122 -4.32 -17.82 -15.99
C MET A 122 -5.39 -17.45 -14.97
N ARG A 123 -6.40 -18.32 -14.80
CA ARG A 123 -7.49 -18.17 -13.84
C ARG A 123 -7.72 -19.47 -13.08
N MET A 124 -8.10 -19.40 -11.80
CA MET A 124 -8.50 -20.54 -10.96
C MET A 124 -7.46 -21.67 -10.79
N VAL A 125 -6.18 -21.36 -10.57
CA VAL A 125 -5.13 -22.38 -10.36
C VAL A 125 -5.33 -23.13 -9.02
N PRO A 126 -5.57 -24.46 -9.00
CA PRO A 126 -5.73 -25.24 -7.77
C PRO A 126 -4.47 -25.36 -6.91
N LYS A 127 -4.63 -25.55 -5.59
CA LYS A 127 -3.54 -25.89 -4.67
C LYS A 127 -2.81 -27.17 -5.13
N GLY A 128 -1.48 -27.13 -5.12
CA GLY A 128 -0.63 -28.26 -5.50
C GLY A 128 -0.20 -28.30 -6.97
N ILE A 129 -0.72 -27.40 -7.82
CA ILE A 129 -0.29 -27.29 -9.22
C ILE A 129 0.86 -26.29 -9.36
N ARG A 130 1.97 -26.74 -9.97
CA ARG A 130 3.11 -25.87 -10.32
C ARG A 130 3.14 -25.62 -11.82
N LEU A 131 2.92 -24.36 -12.21
CA LEU A 131 2.91 -23.90 -13.60
C LEU A 131 4.29 -23.40 -14.04
N PHE A 132 4.61 -23.56 -15.33
CA PHE A 132 5.71 -22.83 -16.00
C PHE A 132 7.11 -23.01 -15.40
N GLN A 133 7.42 -24.16 -14.78
CA GLN A 133 8.72 -24.41 -14.15
C GLN A 133 9.92 -24.25 -15.08
N ASN A 134 9.78 -24.58 -16.37
CA ASN A 134 10.83 -24.45 -17.38
C ASN A 134 10.69 -23.22 -18.29
N LEU A 135 9.78 -22.29 -17.98
CA LEU A 135 9.59 -21.11 -18.81
C LEU A 135 10.83 -20.23 -18.74
N THR A 136 11.47 -20.00 -19.88
CA THR A 136 12.72 -19.22 -19.99
C THR A 136 12.48 -17.80 -20.49
N SER A 137 11.46 -17.60 -21.33
CA SER A 137 11.16 -16.29 -21.90
C SER A 137 9.66 -16.07 -21.99
N LEU A 138 9.22 -14.93 -21.45
CA LEU A 138 7.86 -14.43 -21.58
C LEU A 138 7.88 -13.06 -22.26
N GLN A 139 7.06 -12.91 -23.29
CA GLN A 139 6.85 -11.66 -24.00
C GLN A 139 5.37 -11.31 -24.03
N VAL A 140 5.01 -10.13 -23.53
CA VAL A 140 3.63 -9.63 -23.49
C VAL A 140 3.59 -8.24 -24.11
N SER A 141 2.81 -8.08 -25.18
CA SER A 141 2.73 -6.80 -25.90
C SER A 141 1.31 -6.47 -26.31
N GLU A 142 0.90 -5.21 -26.16
CA GLU A 142 -0.40 -4.71 -26.67
C GLU A 142 -1.61 -5.50 -26.11
N CYS A 143 -1.59 -5.80 -24.81
CA CYS A 143 -2.66 -6.48 -24.07
C CYS A 143 -3.45 -5.49 -23.19
N GLY A 144 -4.54 -4.93 -23.73
CA GLY A 144 -5.21 -3.72 -23.19
C GLY A 144 -6.14 -3.88 -21.98
N LYS A 145 -6.33 -5.07 -21.42
CA LYS A 145 -7.12 -5.28 -20.18
C LYS A 145 -6.39 -6.05 -19.08
N LEU A 146 -5.14 -6.42 -19.33
CA LEU A 146 -4.35 -7.20 -18.39
C LEU A 146 -3.88 -6.27 -17.26
N ARG A 147 -4.22 -6.59 -16.00
CA ARG A 147 -3.84 -5.78 -14.83
C ARG A 147 -2.57 -6.27 -14.15
N TYR A 148 -2.30 -7.57 -14.22
CA TYR A 148 -1.09 -8.23 -13.73
C TYR A 148 -0.77 -9.49 -14.56
N LEU A 149 0.46 -10.01 -14.46
CA LEU A 149 0.88 -11.20 -15.23
C LEU A 149 0.75 -12.50 -14.44
N PHE A 150 1.12 -12.47 -13.15
CA PHE A 150 1.19 -13.67 -12.31
C PHE A 150 0.64 -13.43 -10.90
N SER A 151 0.10 -14.48 -10.28
CA SER A 151 -0.07 -14.52 -8.83
C SER A 151 1.27 -14.74 -8.11
N PRO A 152 1.40 -14.42 -6.80
CA PRO A 152 2.60 -14.72 -6.02
C PRO A 152 3.01 -16.21 -6.04
N SER A 153 2.03 -17.11 -5.99
CA SER A 153 2.24 -18.56 -6.07
C SER A 153 2.83 -18.99 -7.41
N THR A 154 2.31 -18.41 -8.50
CA THR A 154 2.84 -18.66 -9.85
C THR A 154 4.23 -18.05 -10.03
N ALA A 155 4.46 -16.85 -9.51
CA ALA A 155 5.76 -16.19 -9.56
C ALA A 155 6.86 -17.05 -8.91
N ASN A 156 6.57 -17.71 -7.79
CA ASN A 156 7.49 -18.65 -7.14
C ASN A 156 7.78 -19.92 -7.95
N SER A 157 6.91 -20.27 -8.91
CA SER A 157 7.13 -21.43 -9.78
C SER A 157 8.03 -21.11 -10.98
N LEU A 158 8.29 -19.84 -11.29
CA LEU A 158 9.08 -19.37 -12.43
C LEU A 158 10.60 -19.44 -12.21
N VAL A 159 11.09 -20.62 -11.79
CA VAL A 159 12.50 -20.85 -11.43
C VAL A 159 13.46 -20.87 -12.63
N ALA A 160 12.95 -21.04 -13.85
CA ALA A 160 13.77 -21.07 -15.06
C ALA A 160 13.75 -19.76 -15.87
N LEU A 161 12.97 -18.76 -15.46
CA LEU A 161 12.74 -17.54 -16.24
C LEU A 161 14.03 -16.75 -16.39
N GLN A 162 14.40 -16.42 -17.62
CA GLN A 162 15.62 -15.69 -18.00
C GLN A 162 15.30 -14.31 -18.58
N SER A 163 14.22 -14.18 -19.37
CA SER A 163 13.78 -12.92 -19.98
C SER A 163 12.31 -12.66 -19.74
N LEU A 164 11.97 -11.47 -19.26
CA LEU A 164 10.60 -10.96 -19.16
C LEU A 164 10.49 -9.62 -19.88
N ASP A 165 9.72 -9.58 -20.97
CA ASP A 165 9.51 -8.38 -21.77
C ASP A 165 8.02 -8.00 -21.80
N VAL A 166 7.69 -6.78 -21.38
CA VAL A 166 6.32 -6.25 -21.33
C VAL A 166 6.29 -4.89 -22.01
N PHE A 167 5.45 -4.73 -23.04
CA PHE A 167 5.43 -3.51 -23.86
C PHE A 167 4.01 -3.06 -24.24
N LYS A 168 3.70 -1.76 -24.13
CA LYS A 168 2.41 -1.18 -24.56
C LYS A 168 1.17 -1.88 -23.97
N CYS A 169 1.20 -2.20 -22.67
CA CYS A 169 0.06 -2.76 -21.96
C CYS A 169 -0.51 -1.71 -20.99
N GLU A 170 -1.47 -0.91 -21.47
CA GLU A 170 -1.97 0.31 -20.80
C GLU A 170 -2.58 0.09 -19.41
N THR A 171 -3.10 -1.10 -19.13
CA THR A 171 -3.81 -1.41 -17.87
C THR A 171 -2.99 -2.14 -16.83
N ILE A 172 -1.77 -2.55 -17.15
CA ILE A 172 -0.93 -3.28 -16.18
C ILE A 172 -0.62 -2.32 -15.03
N GLU A 173 -1.06 -2.68 -13.82
CA GLU A 173 -0.82 -1.96 -12.58
C GLU A 173 0.39 -2.56 -11.84
N GLU A 174 0.54 -3.89 -11.91
CA GLU A 174 1.62 -4.64 -11.27
C GLU A 174 2.06 -5.87 -12.11
N ILE A 175 3.27 -6.39 -11.93
CA ILE A 175 3.69 -7.63 -12.62
C ILE A 175 3.17 -8.87 -11.89
N ILE A 176 3.31 -8.86 -10.57
CA ILE A 176 2.81 -9.88 -9.65
C ILE A 176 1.65 -9.28 -8.90
N GLY A 177 0.45 -9.79 -9.13
CA GLY A 177 -0.78 -9.29 -8.55
C GLY A 177 -1.72 -10.40 -8.14
N ILE A 178 -2.60 -10.10 -7.18
CA ILE A 178 -3.66 -11.02 -6.77
C ILE A 178 -4.95 -10.58 -7.43
N GLU A 179 -5.77 -11.55 -7.86
CA GLU A 179 -7.13 -11.27 -8.29
C GLU A 179 -7.90 -10.53 -7.20
N GLY A 180 -8.26 -9.28 -7.46
CA GLY A 180 -9.29 -8.60 -6.69
C GLY A 180 -10.67 -9.18 -7.06
N GLU A 181 -11.01 -10.38 -6.60
CA GLU A 181 -12.29 -11.11 -6.80
C GLU A 181 -13.23 -10.52 -7.88
N GLU A 182 -12.81 -10.55 -9.13
CA GLU A 182 -13.70 -10.43 -10.27
C GLU A 182 -13.65 -11.80 -10.94
N CYS A 183 -14.73 -12.57 -10.81
CA CYS A 183 -14.98 -13.89 -11.42
C CYS A 183 -14.60 -15.15 -10.59
N THR A 184 -15.28 -15.40 -9.48
CA THR A 184 -15.47 -16.79 -8.97
C THR A 184 -16.91 -17.03 -8.55
N SER A 185 -17.76 -17.36 -9.51
CA SER A 185 -19.04 -18.01 -9.26
C SER A 185 -18.85 -19.52 -9.34
N GLY A 186 -18.67 -20.19 -8.20
CA GLY A 186 -19.23 -21.53 -8.01
C GLY A 186 -18.35 -22.78 -8.12
N SER A 187 -17.05 -22.77 -7.81
CA SER A 187 -16.27 -24.03 -7.70
C SER A 187 -15.61 -24.22 -6.32
N GLU A 188 -15.78 -25.42 -5.76
CA GLU A 188 -15.17 -25.88 -4.48
C GLU A 188 -13.69 -26.26 -4.65
N ILE A 189 -12.91 -25.39 -5.28
CA ILE A 189 -11.46 -25.56 -5.27
C ILE A 189 -10.95 -24.85 -4.03
N GLU A 190 -10.24 -25.56 -3.15
CA GLU A 190 -9.47 -24.93 -2.08
C GLU A 190 -8.41 -24.02 -2.72
N MET A 191 -8.78 -22.78 -3.03
CA MET A 191 -7.85 -21.77 -3.48
C MET A 191 -6.93 -21.39 -2.32
N VAL A 192 -5.69 -21.04 -2.64
CA VAL A 192 -4.77 -20.48 -1.65
C VAL A 192 -5.41 -19.21 -1.10
N GLU A 193 -5.61 -19.10 0.21
CA GLU A 193 -5.66 -17.80 0.87
C GLU A 193 -4.28 -17.17 0.61
N GLU A 194 -4.13 -16.41 -0.48
CA GLU A 194 -2.86 -15.75 -0.81
C GLU A 194 -2.57 -14.56 0.14
N GLY A 195 -3.39 -14.38 1.17
CA GLY A 195 -3.09 -13.56 2.34
C GLY A 195 -2.46 -14.41 3.45
N MET A 196 -1.36 -13.92 4.01
CA MET A 196 -0.57 -14.51 5.11
C MET A 196 0.53 -15.51 4.71
N SER A 197 1.46 -15.05 3.87
CA SER A 197 2.87 -15.40 4.08
C SER A 197 3.71 -14.17 3.73
N SER A 198 4.48 -13.67 4.69
CA SER A 198 5.61 -12.77 4.45
C SER A 198 6.70 -13.55 3.69
N GLY A 199 6.40 -13.88 2.43
CA GLY A 199 7.16 -14.80 1.61
C GLY A 199 8.12 -14.06 0.68
N LYS A 200 9.37 -14.52 0.67
CA LYS A 200 10.38 -14.12 -0.30
C LYS A 200 10.07 -14.75 -1.66
N ILE A 201 9.98 -13.95 -2.72
CA ILE A 201 9.85 -14.43 -4.10
C ILE A 201 11.20 -14.27 -4.79
N VAL A 202 11.73 -15.38 -5.35
CA VAL A 202 13.05 -15.41 -5.96
C VAL A 202 12.93 -15.76 -7.44
N PHE A 203 13.50 -14.93 -8.30
CA PHE A 203 13.68 -15.21 -9.73
C PHE A 203 15.13 -15.60 -10.00
N PRO A 204 15.53 -16.87 -9.76
CA PRO A 204 16.93 -17.24 -9.65
C PRO A 204 17.73 -17.10 -10.95
N LYS A 205 17.08 -17.15 -12.12
CA LYS A 205 17.72 -17.10 -13.44
C LYS A 205 17.38 -15.86 -14.27
N LEU A 206 16.54 -14.95 -13.76
CA LEU A 206 16.08 -13.81 -14.54
C LEU A 206 17.27 -12.88 -14.78
N SER A 207 17.69 -12.79 -16.05
CA SER A 207 18.85 -12.00 -16.48
C SER A 207 18.47 -10.75 -17.27
N SER A 208 17.28 -10.72 -17.86
CA SER A 208 16.74 -9.59 -18.61
C SER A 208 15.30 -9.29 -18.19
N LEU A 209 15.02 -8.05 -17.80
CA LEU A 209 13.69 -7.52 -17.51
C LEU A 209 13.48 -6.23 -18.30
N LYS A 210 12.47 -6.20 -19.16
CA LYS A 210 12.11 -5.04 -19.98
C LYS A 210 10.64 -4.65 -19.78
N LEU A 211 10.39 -3.42 -19.34
CA LEU A 211 9.05 -2.86 -19.13
C LEU A 211 8.97 -1.52 -19.88
N THR A 212 8.20 -1.44 -20.96
CA THR A 212 8.20 -0.26 -21.83
C THR A 212 6.78 0.20 -22.16
N SER A 213 6.52 1.51 -22.10
CA SER A 213 5.23 2.12 -22.42
C SER A 213 4.05 1.53 -21.61
N LEU A 214 4.18 1.49 -20.28
CA LEU A 214 3.16 0.98 -19.36
C LEU A 214 2.52 2.12 -18.54
N GLU A 215 1.41 2.68 -19.03
CA GLU A 215 0.82 3.92 -18.48
C GLU A 215 0.41 3.84 -17.01
N ARG A 216 -0.20 2.71 -16.59
CA ARG A 216 -0.72 2.50 -15.23
C ARG A 216 0.19 1.69 -14.33
N PHE A 217 1.38 1.30 -14.80
CA PHE A 217 2.28 0.43 -14.04
C PHE A 217 2.82 1.17 -12.83
N ARG A 218 2.49 0.69 -11.63
CA ARG A 218 2.87 1.34 -10.36
C ARG A 218 4.06 0.67 -9.69
N MET A 219 4.04 -0.66 -9.61
CA MET A 219 5.02 -1.44 -8.85
C MET A 219 5.09 -2.91 -9.32
N PHE A 220 6.09 -3.68 -8.89
CA PHE A 220 6.22 -5.08 -9.34
C PHE A 220 5.33 -6.08 -8.57
N CYS A 221 5.09 -5.87 -7.27
CA CYS A 221 4.29 -6.71 -6.37
C CYS A 221 3.67 -5.79 -5.30
N SER A 222 2.34 -5.69 -5.21
CA SER A 222 1.69 -4.88 -4.15
C SER A 222 1.62 -5.59 -2.79
N GLN A 223 1.89 -6.90 -2.76
CA GLN A 223 1.99 -7.66 -1.53
C GLN A 223 3.34 -7.39 -0.86
N ASN A 224 3.40 -7.45 0.47
CA ASN A 224 4.64 -7.24 1.23
C ASN A 224 5.57 -8.45 1.08
N CYS A 225 6.11 -8.62 -0.14
CA CYS A 225 6.85 -9.77 -0.63
C CYS A 225 8.31 -9.35 -0.93
N ASP A 226 9.31 -10.07 -0.39
CA ASP A 226 10.72 -9.77 -0.67
C ASP A 226 11.09 -10.28 -2.07
N LEU A 227 11.23 -9.38 -3.05
CA LEU A 227 11.63 -9.72 -4.41
C LEU A 227 13.15 -9.82 -4.55
N VAL A 228 13.65 -10.97 -5.00
CA VAL A 228 15.09 -11.23 -5.19
C VAL A 228 15.41 -11.72 -6.59
N PHE A 229 16.37 -11.08 -7.24
CA PHE A 229 16.75 -11.32 -8.64
C PHE A 229 18.26 -11.56 -8.75
N PRO A 230 18.77 -12.72 -8.31
CA PRO A 230 20.21 -12.94 -8.16
C PRO A 230 21.00 -12.95 -9.47
N SER A 231 20.34 -13.13 -10.61
CA SER A 231 20.98 -13.22 -11.92
C SER A 231 20.68 -12.03 -12.84
N LEU A 232 20.04 -10.96 -12.34
CA LEU A 232 19.61 -9.85 -13.20
C LEU A 232 20.80 -9.02 -13.69
N VAL A 233 20.96 -8.93 -15.01
CA VAL A 233 22.04 -8.19 -15.67
C VAL A 233 21.50 -7.02 -16.49
N LYS A 234 20.33 -7.18 -17.11
CA LYS A 234 19.68 -6.19 -17.97
C LYS A 234 18.34 -5.79 -17.38
N LEU A 235 18.18 -4.51 -17.09
CA LEU A 235 16.91 -3.92 -16.69
C LEU A 235 16.63 -2.71 -17.58
N PHE A 236 15.51 -2.73 -18.28
CA PHE A 236 15.08 -1.66 -19.17
C PHE A 236 13.68 -1.23 -18.76
N ILE A 237 13.53 0.02 -18.32
CA ILE A 237 12.23 0.60 -17.99
C ILE A 237 12.13 1.93 -18.72
N GLU A 238 11.12 2.08 -19.57
CA GLU A 238 10.93 3.26 -20.42
C GLU A 238 9.44 3.59 -20.53
N ASP A 239 9.07 4.88 -20.50
CA ASP A 239 7.68 5.34 -20.65
C ASP A 239 6.65 4.66 -19.72
N CYS A 240 6.99 4.54 -18.43
CA CYS A 240 6.08 4.03 -17.38
C CYS A 240 5.73 5.15 -16.38
N PRO A 241 4.86 6.12 -16.74
CA PRO A 241 4.63 7.34 -15.95
C PRO A 241 3.88 7.11 -14.63
N GLY A 242 3.13 6.03 -14.51
CA GLY A 242 2.43 5.64 -13.28
C GLY A 242 3.33 5.01 -12.22
N MET A 243 4.62 4.81 -12.52
CA MET A 243 5.56 4.11 -11.64
C MET A 243 5.87 4.99 -10.43
N GLU A 244 5.40 4.55 -9.26
CA GLU A 244 5.75 5.15 -7.98
C GLU A 244 7.23 4.78 -7.66
N GLU A 245 7.96 5.61 -6.91
CA GLU A 245 9.41 5.48 -6.68
C GLU A 245 9.90 4.02 -6.50
N TRP A 246 11.01 3.69 -7.17
CA TRP A 246 11.62 2.36 -7.35
C TRP A 246 11.81 1.55 -6.04
N PHE A 247 10.83 0.72 -5.65
CA PHE A 247 10.99 -0.34 -4.63
C PHE A 247 11.20 -1.70 -5.29
N LEU A 248 12.38 -1.91 -5.86
CA LEU A 248 12.80 -3.23 -6.31
C LEU A 248 14.25 -3.45 -5.90
N PHE A 249 14.55 -4.70 -5.51
CA PHE A 249 15.85 -5.21 -5.04
C PHE A 249 16.12 -4.97 -3.55
N GLY A 250 15.73 -5.93 -2.72
CA GLY A 250 16.22 -6.02 -1.36
C GLY A 250 17.75 -5.96 -1.31
N ARG A 251 18.28 -4.93 -0.64
CA ARG A 251 19.60 -4.71 0.00
C ARG A 251 20.91 -5.34 -0.54
N ASN A 252 20.97 -6.12 -1.63
CA ASN A 252 22.09 -7.02 -1.90
C ASN A 252 22.41 -7.37 -3.38
N HIS A 253 22.21 -6.48 -4.35
CA HIS A 253 22.71 -6.73 -5.72
C HIS A 253 23.62 -5.62 -6.26
N LYS A 254 24.79 -6.04 -6.76
CA LYS A 254 25.81 -5.20 -7.41
C LYS A 254 25.28 -4.72 -8.77
N LYS A 255 25.46 -3.42 -9.05
CA LYS A 255 25.47 -2.75 -10.37
C LYS A 255 24.47 -3.28 -11.40
N ILE A 256 23.33 -2.61 -11.56
CA ILE A 256 22.49 -2.71 -12.75
C ILE A 256 22.98 -1.66 -13.76
N GLN A 257 23.41 -2.07 -14.95
CA GLN A 257 23.72 -1.16 -16.05
C GLN A 257 22.41 -0.59 -16.61
N ILE A 258 22.18 0.71 -16.45
CA ILE A 258 21.23 1.47 -17.26
C ILE A 258 21.99 1.85 -18.55
N GLY A 259 21.98 0.95 -19.53
CA GLY A 259 22.56 1.20 -20.84
C GLY A 259 21.50 1.69 -21.82
N ARG A 260 21.80 2.76 -22.57
CA ARG A 260 21.24 2.94 -23.92
C ARG A 260 21.99 1.96 -24.82
N ASP A 261 21.36 0.85 -25.18
CA ASP A 261 21.77 0.05 -26.32
C ASP A 261 20.72 0.27 -27.43
N ASP A 262 21.13 0.99 -28.46
CA ASP A 262 20.46 1.03 -29.76
C ASP A 262 20.49 -0.37 -30.38
N PHE A 263 19.32 -0.99 -30.58
CA PHE A 263 19.12 -1.99 -31.64
C PHE A 263 17.68 -2.00 -32.15
N ASP A 264 17.55 -1.53 -33.39
CA ASP A 264 16.50 -1.68 -34.41
C ASP A 264 15.17 -2.36 -34.01
N TYR A 265 14.14 -1.53 -33.88
CA TYR A 265 12.93 -1.73 -34.68
C TYR A 265 12.83 -0.56 -35.65
N THR A 266 13.03 -0.82 -36.93
CA THR A 266 12.79 0.14 -38.00
C THR A 266 11.33 0.59 -37.97
N CYS A 267 11.08 1.85 -37.61
CA CYS A 267 9.98 2.62 -38.18
C CYS A 267 10.42 4.08 -38.32
N ASP A 268 10.40 4.53 -39.58
CA ASP A 268 10.72 5.88 -40.02
C ASP A 268 9.87 6.95 -39.32
N SER A 269 10.53 8.10 -39.08
CA SER A 269 10.12 9.48 -39.42
C SER A 269 10.26 10.50 -38.27
N SER A 270 11.38 11.23 -38.35
CA SER A 270 11.51 12.71 -38.34
C SER A 270 10.49 13.55 -37.54
N ASP A 271 10.94 14.29 -36.54
CA ASP A 271 11.35 15.70 -36.73
C ASP A 271 11.89 16.35 -35.43
N ASP A 272 12.70 17.39 -35.66
CA ASP A 272 13.77 17.96 -34.84
C ASP A 272 13.37 19.22 -34.02
N ALA A 273 14.31 19.62 -33.14
CA ALA A 273 14.54 20.93 -32.51
C ALA A 273 13.66 21.35 -31.30
N GLY A 274 14.19 21.88 -30.19
CA GLY A 274 15.55 22.26 -29.82
C GLY A 274 15.55 23.26 -28.63
N LYS A 275 16.55 23.12 -27.72
CA LYS A 275 17.24 24.09 -26.83
C LYS A 275 16.38 25.16 -26.08
N MET A 276 16.63 25.53 -24.82
CA MET A 276 17.91 26.03 -24.28
C MET A 276 17.78 26.35 -22.77
N SER A 277 18.90 26.20 -22.04
CA SER A 277 19.18 26.57 -20.64
C SER A 277 18.96 28.06 -20.33
N LEU A 278 18.65 28.38 -19.05
CA LEU A 278 19.24 29.49 -18.26
C LEU A 278 18.76 29.47 -16.78
N ARG A 279 19.71 29.44 -15.84
CA ARG A 279 19.64 29.97 -14.45
C ARG A 279 20.28 31.38 -14.44
N PRO A 280 20.14 32.30 -13.44
CA PRO A 280 20.10 32.01 -11.99
C PRO A 280 19.31 32.96 -11.03
N ASN A 281 19.14 32.44 -9.80
CA ASN A 281 19.12 33.04 -8.44
C ASN A 281 18.14 34.15 -8.01
N VAL A 282 17.73 34.04 -6.72
CA VAL A 282 17.32 35.07 -5.69
C VAL A 282 16.21 34.57 -4.71
N LYS A 283 16.02 33.25 -4.49
CA LYS A 283 14.98 32.72 -3.55
C LYS A 283 15.45 31.77 -2.44
N GLU A 284 16.75 31.72 -2.16
CA GLU A 284 17.35 30.67 -1.31
C GLU A 284 16.95 30.71 0.19
N ASP A 285 16.39 31.80 0.72
CA ASP A 285 16.12 31.91 2.17
C ASP A 285 14.77 31.33 2.65
N LEU A 286 13.84 31.04 1.72
CA LEU A 286 12.52 30.43 2.05
C LEU A 286 12.35 29.00 1.49
N GLU A 287 13.13 28.64 0.46
CA GLU A 287 13.03 27.34 -0.23
C GLU A 287 13.65 26.16 0.55
N VAL A 288 14.47 26.41 1.57
CA VAL A 288 15.14 25.34 2.35
C VAL A 288 14.16 24.55 3.25
N ARG A 289 13.12 25.21 3.76
CA ARG A 289 12.00 24.54 4.44
C ARG A 289 11.14 23.80 3.41
N ASP A 290 10.72 24.47 2.34
CA ASP A 290 9.75 23.94 1.35
C ASP A 290 10.23 22.72 0.55
N ASN A 291 11.52 22.67 0.15
CA ASN A 291 12.02 21.55 -0.66
C ASN A 291 12.34 20.28 0.17
N ARG A 292 12.57 20.41 1.49
CA ARG A 292 12.80 19.27 2.40
C ARG A 292 11.50 18.72 2.99
N TYR A 293 10.44 19.52 2.99
CA TYR A 293 9.06 19.11 3.30
C TYR A 293 8.59 17.93 2.42
N ASN A 294 8.95 17.93 1.13
CA ASN A 294 8.57 16.87 0.18
C ASN A 294 9.15 15.48 0.52
N VAL A 295 10.32 15.40 1.15
CA VAL A 295 10.96 14.11 1.51
C VAL A 295 10.40 13.54 2.82
N ALA A 296 10.06 14.42 3.77
CA ALA A 296 9.36 14.03 5.00
C ALA A 296 7.92 13.54 4.70
N GLU A 297 7.27 14.12 3.69
CA GLU A 297 5.94 13.74 3.20
C GLU A 297 5.89 12.35 2.56
N ILE A 298 6.99 11.87 1.98
CA ILE A 298 7.09 10.50 1.43
C ILE A 298 7.17 9.44 2.55
N CYS A 299 7.81 9.75 3.69
CA CYS A 299 7.80 8.89 4.89
C CYS A 299 6.48 8.96 5.69
N LYS A 300 5.73 10.05 5.52
CA LYS A 300 4.44 10.34 6.17
C LYS A 300 3.32 9.44 5.64
N ASN A 301 3.25 9.24 4.33
CA ASN A 301 2.16 8.51 3.67
C ASN A 301 2.23 6.98 3.85
N ARG A 302 3.43 6.38 3.82
CA ARG A 302 3.61 4.91 3.96
C ARG A 302 3.33 4.36 5.37
N ARG A 303 3.39 5.22 6.39
CA ARG A 303 3.25 4.82 7.81
C ARG A 303 1.79 4.76 8.26
N GLU A 304 0.92 5.62 7.72
CA GLU A 304 -0.50 5.69 8.08
C GLU A 304 -1.28 4.42 7.65
N GLU A 305 -0.93 3.81 6.52
CA GLU A 305 -1.62 2.63 5.99
C GLU A 305 -1.28 1.33 6.76
N SER A 306 -0.01 1.15 7.14
CA SER A 306 0.46 -0.08 7.82
C SER A 306 -0.04 -0.22 9.27
N LEU A 307 -0.24 0.88 9.99
CA LEU A 307 -0.70 0.89 11.38
C LEU A 307 -2.21 0.63 11.53
N GLN A 308 -2.96 0.75 10.44
CA GLN A 308 -4.43 0.76 10.47
C GLN A 308 -5.05 -0.57 10.02
N LYS A 309 -4.40 -1.30 9.10
CA LYS A 309 -4.84 -2.65 8.72
C LYS A 309 -4.93 -3.59 9.94
N LYS A 310 -3.99 -3.45 10.88
CA LYS A 310 -3.96 -4.18 12.17
C LYS A 310 -5.02 -3.73 13.20
N ARG A 311 -5.66 -2.56 13.03
CA ARG A 311 -6.61 -1.98 14.01
C ARG A 311 -8.08 -2.22 13.67
N CYS A 312 -8.44 -2.23 12.39
CA CYS A 312 -9.78 -2.65 11.97
C CYS A 312 -10.08 -4.10 12.42
N GLU A 313 -9.05 -4.94 12.51
CA GLU A 313 -9.12 -6.31 13.05
C GLU A 313 -9.28 -6.34 14.59
N GLY A 314 -8.79 -5.33 15.32
CA GLY A 314 -8.80 -5.27 16.79
C GLY A 314 -10.13 -4.82 17.40
N LEU A 315 -10.85 -3.88 16.75
CA LEU A 315 -12.16 -3.39 17.21
C LEU A 315 -13.26 -4.48 17.18
N GLN A 316 -13.02 -5.58 16.46
CA GLN A 316 -13.90 -6.76 16.44
C GLN A 316 -13.70 -7.67 17.66
N GLY A 317 -12.56 -7.58 18.35
CA GLY A 317 -12.21 -8.48 19.45
C GLY A 317 -13.02 -8.28 20.74
N ASP A 318 -13.49 -7.06 21.00
CA ASP A 318 -14.11 -6.68 22.28
C ASP A 318 -15.65 -6.50 22.24
N GLN A 319 -16.28 -6.62 21.07
CA GLN A 319 -17.72 -6.89 20.99
C GLN A 319 -17.95 -8.40 21.05
N GLN A 320 -17.93 -8.97 22.26
CA GLN A 320 -18.25 -10.38 22.50
C GLN A 320 -19.62 -10.77 21.93
N PHE A 321 -19.61 -11.43 20.77
CA PHE A 321 -20.55 -12.50 20.42
C PHE A 321 -19.80 -13.61 19.68
N ALA A 322 -18.87 -14.26 20.37
CA ALA A 322 -18.36 -15.57 19.94
C ALA A 322 -19.50 -16.60 20.04
N ILE A 323 -19.96 -17.14 18.91
CA ILE A 323 -20.80 -18.34 18.86
C ILE A 323 -19.97 -19.45 18.19
N PRO A 324 -19.94 -20.69 18.73
CA PRO A 324 -19.10 -21.77 18.20
C PRO A 324 -19.46 -22.10 16.75
N VAL A 325 -18.43 -22.29 15.92
CA VAL A 325 -18.57 -22.76 14.54
C VAL A 325 -18.65 -24.28 14.55
N GLU A 326 -19.83 -24.85 14.29
CA GLU A 326 -19.97 -26.26 13.93
C GLU A 326 -19.77 -26.44 12.41
N ALA A 327 -18.97 -27.46 12.05
CA ALA A 327 -18.68 -27.83 10.67
C ALA A 327 -19.93 -28.40 9.97
N THR A 328 -20.23 -27.91 8.76
CA THR A 328 -21.41 -28.33 7.98
C THR A 328 -21.03 -29.06 6.69
N THR A 329 -21.79 -30.10 6.36
CA THR A 329 -21.57 -31.06 5.26
C THR A 329 -22.45 -30.74 4.04
N SER A 330 -22.22 -31.43 2.91
CA SER A 330 -22.76 -31.16 1.56
C SER A 330 -24.29 -31.14 1.38
N ILE A 331 -25.08 -31.44 2.42
CA ILE A 331 -26.55 -31.36 2.42
C ILE A 331 -27.04 -29.90 2.62
N ASP A 332 -26.20 -29.00 3.15
CA ASP A 332 -26.59 -27.63 3.53
C ASP A 332 -26.72 -26.62 2.37
N LYS A 333 -26.15 -26.88 1.19
CA LYS A 333 -26.16 -25.89 0.08
C LYS A 333 -27.53 -25.65 -0.55
N LYS A 334 -28.40 -26.66 -0.58
CA LYS A 334 -29.78 -26.53 -1.05
C LYS A 334 -30.64 -25.78 -0.03
N VAL A 335 -30.40 -26.04 1.25
CA VAL A 335 -31.06 -25.38 2.39
C VAL A 335 -30.65 -23.92 2.50
N GLU A 336 -29.39 -23.56 2.20
CA GLU A 336 -28.91 -22.17 2.19
C GLU A 336 -29.60 -21.29 1.13
N PHE A 337 -29.86 -21.83 -0.07
CA PHE A 337 -30.50 -21.10 -1.17
C PHE A 337 -32.01 -20.95 -0.97
N GLU A 338 -32.68 -21.98 -0.45
CA GLU A 338 -34.09 -21.90 -0.04
C GLU A 338 -34.27 -20.93 1.16
N ASN A 339 -33.34 -20.93 2.10
CA ASN A 339 -33.31 -19.98 3.22
C ASN A 339 -33.13 -18.54 2.75
N LEU A 340 -32.25 -18.28 1.77
CA LEU A 340 -32.04 -16.93 1.23
C LEU A 340 -33.32 -16.38 0.57
N ARG A 341 -34.03 -17.19 -0.22
CA ARG A 341 -35.29 -16.79 -0.84
C ARG A 341 -36.36 -16.45 0.20
N ALA A 342 -36.51 -17.30 1.22
CA ALA A 342 -37.46 -17.04 2.31
C ALA A 342 -37.10 -15.77 3.11
N MET A 343 -35.80 -15.47 3.28
CA MET A 343 -35.34 -14.24 3.90
C MET A 343 -35.66 -13.01 3.03
N VAL A 344 -35.45 -13.08 1.71
CA VAL A 344 -35.84 -12.01 0.77
C VAL A 344 -37.35 -11.75 0.88
N ASP A 345 -38.17 -12.81 0.79
CA ASP A 345 -39.63 -12.70 0.91
C ASP A 345 -40.06 -12.09 2.27
N GLY A 346 -39.35 -12.43 3.35
CA GLY A 346 -39.59 -11.86 4.68
C GLY A 346 -39.28 -10.35 4.74
N VAL A 347 -38.17 -9.90 4.15
CA VAL A 347 -37.79 -8.48 4.06
C VAL A 347 -38.79 -7.67 3.22
N TRP A 348 -39.34 -8.27 2.16
CA TRP A 348 -40.34 -7.62 1.30
C TRP A 348 -41.78 -7.80 1.76
N SER A 349 -42.03 -8.56 2.83
CA SER A 349 -43.38 -8.71 3.40
C SER A 349 -43.89 -7.41 4.03
N ASP A 350 -45.21 -7.31 4.24
CA ASP A 350 -45.82 -6.19 4.97
C ASP A 350 -45.91 -6.43 6.50
N ASP A 351 -45.59 -7.64 6.95
CA ASP A 351 -45.60 -8.01 8.38
C ASP A 351 -44.29 -7.58 9.05
N SER A 352 -44.40 -6.68 10.03
CA SER A 352 -43.25 -6.11 10.74
C SER A 352 -42.43 -7.19 11.48
N ILE A 353 -43.07 -8.24 12.01
CA ILE A 353 -42.35 -9.32 12.71
C ILE A 353 -41.54 -10.15 11.72
N ARG A 354 -42.11 -10.49 10.56
CA ARG A 354 -41.38 -11.15 9.46
C ARG A 354 -40.24 -10.31 8.92
N GLN A 355 -40.43 -9.00 8.76
CA GLN A 355 -39.36 -8.08 8.36
C GLN A 355 -38.20 -8.11 9.36
N LEU A 356 -38.49 -8.07 10.66
CA LEU A 356 -37.47 -8.12 11.72
C LEU A 356 -36.72 -9.46 11.72
N ASP A 357 -37.43 -10.59 11.69
CA ASP A 357 -36.83 -11.93 11.69
C ASP A 357 -35.92 -12.12 10.46
N ALA A 358 -36.38 -11.73 9.28
CA ALA A 358 -35.61 -11.84 8.05
C ALA A 358 -34.39 -10.91 8.04
N THR A 359 -34.53 -9.66 8.50
CA THR A 359 -33.41 -8.71 8.61
C THR A 359 -32.36 -9.19 9.61
N THR A 360 -32.79 -9.74 10.75
CA THR A 360 -31.91 -10.36 11.75
C THR A 360 -31.14 -11.53 11.17
N LYS A 361 -31.79 -12.38 10.36
CA LYS A 361 -31.12 -13.49 9.66
C LYS A 361 -30.10 -12.97 8.65
N PHE A 362 -30.41 -11.91 7.90
CA PHE A 362 -29.46 -11.28 6.98
C PHE A 362 -28.25 -10.72 7.72
N ARG A 363 -28.45 -9.99 8.82
CA ARG A 363 -27.35 -9.50 9.65
C ARG A 363 -26.47 -10.64 10.14
N LYS A 364 -27.05 -11.69 10.74
CA LYS A 364 -26.29 -12.87 11.21
C LYS A 364 -25.52 -13.56 10.08
N LEU A 365 -26.10 -13.62 8.88
CA LEU A 365 -25.43 -14.17 7.70
C LEU A 365 -24.23 -13.29 7.29
N LEU A 366 -24.40 -11.97 7.28
CA LEU A 366 -23.35 -11.00 6.97
C LEU A 366 -22.21 -11.01 8.01
N SER A 367 -22.51 -11.24 9.29
CA SER A 367 -21.52 -11.32 10.38
C SER A 367 -20.59 -12.54 10.33
N ARG A 368 -20.82 -13.50 9.42
CA ARG A 368 -19.95 -14.69 9.25
C ARG A 368 -18.74 -14.45 8.35
N GLU A 369 -18.48 -13.18 8.00
CA GLU A 369 -17.29 -12.67 7.30
C GLU A 369 -16.83 -13.50 6.08
N ARG A 370 -17.64 -13.50 5.02
CA ARG A 370 -17.15 -13.85 3.68
C ARG A 370 -17.54 -12.75 2.71
N ILE A 371 -16.56 -12.17 2.00
CA ILE A 371 -16.80 -11.11 0.99
C ILE A 371 -17.84 -11.58 -0.05
N SER A 372 -17.85 -12.88 -0.36
CA SER A 372 -18.82 -13.53 -1.25
C SER A 372 -20.27 -13.47 -0.75
N ILE A 373 -20.52 -13.42 0.56
CA ILE A 373 -21.87 -13.28 1.15
C ILE A 373 -22.40 -11.87 0.92
N ILE A 374 -21.56 -10.84 1.09
CA ILE A 374 -21.96 -9.44 0.90
C ILE A 374 -22.47 -9.24 -0.53
N GLN A 375 -21.76 -9.76 -1.54
CA GLN A 375 -22.19 -9.68 -2.93
C GLN A 375 -23.52 -10.39 -3.18
N LYS A 376 -23.72 -11.58 -2.61
CA LYS A 376 -24.99 -12.31 -2.72
C LYS A 376 -26.16 -11.54 -2.11
N VAL A 377 -25.95 -10.89 -0.96
CA VAL A 377 -26.98 -10.05 -0.32
C VAL A 377 -27.30 -8.82 -1.17
N ILE A 378 -26.31 -8.17 -1.76
CA ILE A 378 -26.52 -7.05 -2.69
C ILE A 378 -27.30 -7.52 -3.93
N GLN A 379 -26.89 -8.64 -4.54
CA GLN A 379 -27.55 -9.23 -5.71
C GLN A 379 -28.99 -9.71 -5.43
N ALA A 380 -29.28 -10.10 -4.18
CA ALA A 380 -30.64 -10.44 -3.75
C ALA A 380 -31.59 -9.23 -3.71
N GLY A 381 -31.09 -8.01 -3.94
CA GLY A 381 -31.93 -6.81 -4.10
C GLY A 381 -32.56 -6.30 -2.80
N VAL A 382 -32.05 -6.70 -1.63
CA VAL A 382 -32.62 -6.31 -0.33
C VAL A 382 -32.12 -4.97 0.21
N VAL A 383 -31.02 -4.44 -0.34
CA VAL A 383 -30.41 -3.17 0.07
C VAL A 383 -31.39 -1.98 0.08
N PRO A 384 -32.18 -1.70 -1.00
CA PRO A 384 -33.16 -0.61 -0.96
C PRO A 384 -34.14 -0.75 0.20
N ARG A 385 -34.52 -2.00 0.53
CA ARG A 385 -35.48 -2.28 1.59
C ARG A 385 -34.88 -2.11 2.98
N PHE A 386 -33.62 -2.51 3.17
CA PHE A 386 -32.87 -2.17 4.39
C PHE A 386 -32.79 -0.65 4.58
N VAL A 387 -32.48 0.11 3.52
CA VAL A 387 -32.43 1.57 3.61
C VAL A 387 -33.80 2.16 3.98
N ALA A 388 -34.89 1.60 3.44
CA ALA A 388 -36.25 1.99 3.83
C ALA A 388 -36.55 1.70 5.31
N PHE A 389 -36.05 0.57 5.85
CA PHE A 389 -36.23 0.22 7.27
C PHE A 389 -35.54 1.18 8.23
N LEU A 390 -34.49 1.89 7.80
CA LEU A 390 -33.86 2.94 8.61
C LEU A 390 -34.84 4.04 9.00
N MET A 391 -35.90 4.26 8.22
CA MET A 391 -36.88 5.34 8.45
C MET A 391 -38.09 4.91 9.30
N ARG A 392 -38.11 3.67 9.82
CA ARG A 392 -39.20 3.12 10.64
C ARG A 392 -39.01 3.49 12.12
N GLU A 393 -39.16 4.77 12.46
CA GLU A 393 -38.94 5.31 13.81
C GLU A 393 -39.82 4.65 14.88
N GLU A 394 -41.02 4.18 14.49
CA GLU A 394 -41.93 3.42 15.33
C GLU A 394 -41.42 2.02 15.69
N PHE A 395 -40.37 1.53 15.02
CA PHE A 395 -39.83 0.18 15.23
C PHE A 395 -38.29 0.14 15.35
N PRO A 396 -37.73 0.59 16.49
CA PRO A 396 -36.28 0.71 16.69
C PRO A 396 -35.49 -0.60 16.54
N GLN A 397 -36.10 -1.75 16.86
CA GLN A 397 -35.44 -3.06 16.69
C GLN A 397 -35.16 -3.36 15.21
N LEU A 398 -36.08 -3.01 14.32
CA LEU A 398 -35.91 -3.17 12.87
C LEU A 398 -34.89 -2.16 12.33
N GLN A 399 -34.92 -0.91 12.81
CA GLN A 399 -33.91 0.08 12.47
C GLN A 399 -32.51 -0.41 12.86
N PHE A 400 -32.37 -0.96 14.07
CA PHE A 400 -31.11 -1.47 14.59
C PHE A 400 -30.55 -2.62 13.72
N GLU A 401 -31.34 -3.66 13.48
CA GLU A 401 -30.89 -4.81 12.66
C GLU A 401 -30.56 -4.39 11.22
N SER A 402 -31.35 -3.46 10.66
CA SER A 402 -31.10 -2.92 9.32
C SER A 402 -29.83 -2.07 9.26
N ALA A 403 -29.63 -1.17 10.23
CA ALA A 403 -28.45 -0.34 10.34
C ALA A 403 -27.18 -1.20 10.46
N TRP A 404 -27.22 -2.24 11.28
CA TRP A 404 -26.10 -3.18 11.43
C TRP A 404 -25.82 -3.93 10.14
N ALA A 405 -26.85 -4.48 9.47
CA ALA A 405 -26.68 -5.16 8.19
C ALA A 405 -26.02 -4.24 7.14
N ILE A 406 -26.50 -3.00 7.03
CA ILE A 406 -25.93 -2.00 6.11
C ILE A 406 -24.50 -1.63 6.51
N ALA A 407 -24.19 -1.47 7.79
CA ALA A 407 -22.85 -1.13 8.24
C ALA A 407 -21.83 -2.22 7.89
N ILE A 408 -22.22 -3.51 7.95
CA ILE A 408 -21.38 -4.62 7.49
C ILE A 408 -21.21 -4.59 5.96
N ILE A 409 -22.26 -4.24 5.21
CA ILE A 409 -22.14 -4.05 3.75
C ILE A 409 -21.17 -2.89 3.42
N ALA A 410 -21.21 -1.80 4.22
CA ALA A 410 -20.36 -0.62 4.08
C ALA A 410 -18.89 -0.90 4.41
N PHE A 411 -18.59 -1.90 5.24
CA PHE A 411 -17.22 -2.35 5.51
C PHE A 411 -16.55 -3.00 4.28
N GLY A 412 -17.33 -3.45 3.29
CA GLY A 412 -16.79 -4.07 2.07
C GLY A 412 -16.13 -3.09 1.09
N LYS A 413 -15.70 -3.60 -0.08
CA LYS A 413 -15.03 -2.84 -1.15
C LYS A 413 -15.85 -1.61 -1.61
N SER A 414 -15.20 -0.59 -2.17
CA SER A 414 -15.82 0.68 -2.60
C SER A 414 -17.03 0.56 -3.55
N LYS A 415 -17.18 -0.58 -4.27
CA LYS A 415 -18.36 -0.91 -5.07
C LYS A 415 -19.61 -1.11 -4.21
N ASN A 416 -19.50 -1.71 -3.03
CA ASN A 416 -20.61 -1.96 -2.11
C ASN A 416 -21.12 -0.65 -1.52
N ILE A 417 -20.19 0.20 -1.09
CA ILE A 417 -20.50 1.54 -0.56
C ILE A 417 -21.23 2.37 -1.61
N LYS A 418 -20.83 2.28 -2.89
CA LYS A 418 -21.55 2.91 -3.99
C LYS A 418 -23.03 2.50 -4.03
N VAL A 419 -23.34 1.21 -3.88
CA VAL A 419 -24.74 0.74 -3.84
C VAL A 419 -25.51 1.39 -2.68
N LEU A 420 -24.90 1.48 -1.49
CA LEU A 420 -25.54 2.12 -0.34
C LEU A 420 -25.82 3.62 -0.57
N ILE A 421 -24.85 4.31 -1.18
CA ILE A 421 -24.98 5.74 -1.53
C ILE A 421 -26.08 5.94 -2.58
N ASP A 422 -26.07 5.13 -3.65
CA ASP A 422 -27.04 5.22 -4.74
C ASP A 422 -28.49 4.97 -4.24
N HIS A 423 -28.67 4.26 -3.12
CA HIS A 423 -29.97 4.05 -2.47
C HIS A 423 -30.28 5.05 -1.34
N GLY A 424 -29.42 6.05 -1.08
CA GLY A 424 -29.70 7.11 -0.12
C GLY A 424 -29.46 6.75 1.36
N ALA A 425 -28.58 5.78 1.65
CA ALA A 425 -28.33 5.36 3.03
C ALA A 425 -27.67 6.45 3.90
N VAL A 426 -26.75 7.25 3.34
CA VAL A 426 -25.98 8.27 4.07
C VAL A 426 -26.85 9.32 4.77
N PRO A 427 -27.75 10.05 4.07
CA PRO A 427 -28.62 11.03 4.74
C PRO A 427 -29.51 10.41 5.82
N ASN A 428 -29.96 9.16 5.62
CA ASN A 428 -30.75 8.44 6.63
C ASN A 428 -29.91 8.15 7.88
N PHE A 429 -28.65 7.72 7.73
CA PHE A 429 -27.76 7.54 8.87
C PHE A 429 -27.46 8.84 9.59
N VAL A 430 -27.23 9.95 8.88
CA VAL A 430 -27.04 11.27 9.51
C VAL A 430 -28.24 11.62 10.39
N LYS A 431 -29.47 11.37 9.93
CA LYS A 431 -30.69 11.56 10.74
C LYS A 431 -30.72 10.62 11.96
N LEU A 432 -30.33 9.36 11.78
CA LEU A 432 -30.36 8.35 12.84
C LEU A 432 -29.34 8.57 13.96
N VAL A 433 -28.31 9.40 13.73
CA VAL A 433 -27.41 9.83 14.80
C VAL A 433 -28.15 10.59 15.91
N ASP A 434 -29.33 11.18 15.65
CA ASP A 434 -30.17 11.83 16.67
C ASP A 434 -31.36 10.94 17.13
N SER A 435 -31.33 9.64 16.87
CA SER A 435 -32.39 8.71 17.28
C SER A 435 -32.56 8.65 18.80
N SER A 436 -33.80 8.47 19.27
CA SER A 436 -34.09 8.24 20.69
C SER A 436 -33.53 6.92 21.22
N SER A 437 -33.18 5.98 20.34
CA SER A 437 -32.58 4.69 20.70
C SER A 437 -31.05 4.73 20.65
N ASP A 438 -30.41 4.52 21.79
CA ASP A 438 -28.95 4.47 21.93
C ASP A 438 -28.31 3.49 20.94
N ASN A 439 -28.87 2.29 20.83
CA ASN A 439 -28.36 1.25 19.93
C ASN A 439 -28.44 1.68 18.45
N VAL A 440 -29.50 2.38 18.05
CA VAL A 440 -29.65 2.88 16.67
C VAL A 440 -28.64 4.00 16.40
N ARG A 441 -28.43 4.91 17.36
CA ARG A 441 -27.41 5.96 17.24
C ARG A 441 -26.01 5.36 17.06
N GLU A 442 -25.64 4.39 17.89
CA GLU A 442 -24.32 3.74 17.81
C GLU A 442 -24.10 3.07 16.45
N GLN A 443 -25.10 2.34 15.93
CA GLN A 443 -25.01 1.71 14.61
C GLN A 443 -24.94 2.73 13.46
N ALA A 444 -25.66 3.84 13.57
CA ALA A 444 -25.61 4.92 12.57
C ALA A 444 -24.23 5.57 12.53
N VAL A 445 -23.65 5.86 13.70
CA VAL A 445 -22.28 6.39 13.82
C VAL A 445 -21.27 5.42 13.20
N TRP A 446 -21.38 4.13 13.53
CA TRP A 446 -20.50 3.09 12.95
C TRP A 446 -20.58 3.03 11.43
N ALA A 447 -21.79 3.03 10.88
CA ALA A 447 -22.01 2.99 9.44
C ALA A 447 -21.39 4.20 8.73
N LEU A 448 -21.56 5.40 9.29
CA LEU A 448 -20.95 6.63 8.75
C LEU A 448 -19.41 6.56 8.81
N GLY A 449 -18.84 6.00 9.88
CA GLY A 449 -17.40 5.80 10.01
C GLY A 449 -16.84 4.83 8.97
N ASN A 450 -17.54 3.73 8.67
CA ASN A 450 -17.16 2.79 7.60
C ASN A 450 -17.20 3.46 6.22
N VAL A 451 -18.27 4.21 5.91
CA VAL A 451 -18.41 4.91 4.63
C VAL A 451 -17.32 5.98 4.47
N ALA A 452 -17.06 6.78 5.51
CA ALA A 452 -16.02 7.81 5.46
C ALA A 452 -14.60 7.24 5.44
N GLY A 453 -14.38 6.06 6.05
CA GLY A 453 -13.07 5.41 6.14
C GLY A 453 -12.56 4.78 4.83
N ASP A 454 -13.44 4.52 3.85
CA ASP A 454 -13.06 3.90 2.57
C ASP A 454 -12.22 4.81 1.68
N SER A 455 -12.66 6.06 1.46
CA SER A 455 -11.97 6.98 0.57
C SER A 455 -12.28 8.45 0.87
N PRO A 456 -11.37 9.38 0.53
CA PRO A 456 -11.59 10.83 0.65
C PRO A 456 -12.89 11.28 -0.03
N LYS A 457 -13.24 10.66 -1.17
CA LYS A 457 -14.49 10.92 -1.90
C LYS A 457 -15.73 10.65 -1.05
N TYR A 458 -15.78 9.52 -0.34
CA TYR A 458 -16.93 9.17 0.48
C TYR A 458 -16.94 9.86 1.83
N ARG A 459 -15.76 10.14 2.40
CA ARG A 459 -15.60 11.06 3.54
C ARG A 459 -16.24 12.41 3.25
N ASP A 460 -15.88 13.03 2.14
CA ASP A 460 -16.38 14.36 1.77
C ASP A 460 -17.88 14.33 1.43
N LEU A 461 -18.38 13.21 0.89
CA LEU A 461 -19.82 12.99 0.71
C LEU A 461 -20.55 12.92 2.05
N VAL A 462 -20.04 12.18 3.03
CA VAL A 462 -20.64 12.09 4.39
C VAL A 462 -20.63 13.46 5.07
N LEU A 463 -19.50 14.17 5.01
CA LEU A 463 -19.38 15.53 5.53
C LEU A 463 -20.32 16.53 4.83
N GLY A 464 -20.47 16.41 3.50
CA GLY A 464 -21.38 17.22 2.69
C GLY A 464 -22.86 17.02 3.03
N HIS A 465 -23.24 15.88 3.62
CA HIS A 465 -24.58 15.65 4.18
C HIS A 465 -24.75 16.19 5.61
N GLY A 466 -23.76 16.91 6.15
CA GLY A 466 -23.85 17.54 7.48
C GLY A 466 -23.63 16.60 8.66
N ALA A 467 -22.98 15.44 8.45
CA ALA A 467 -22.78 14.41 9.47
C ALA A 467 -21.99 14.87 10.71
N LEU A 468 -21.16 15.91 10.59
CA LEU A 468 -20.26 16.33 11.67
C LEU A 468 -21.03 16.82 12.91
N ALA A 469 -22.01 17.71 12.75
CA ALA A 469 -22.69 18.31 13.90
C ALA A 469 -23.46 17.27 14.75
N PRO A 470 -24.25 16.35 14.16
CA PRO A 470 -24.87 15.26 14.91
C PRO A 470 -23.84 14.32 15.55
N LEU A 471 -22.71 14.04 14.89
CA LEU A 471 -21.66 13.21 15.48
C LEU A 471 -21.06 13.86 16.73
N LEU A 472 -20.74 15.15 16.67
CA LEU A 472 -20.17 15.89 17.79
C LEU A 472 -21.14 15.97 18.98
N SER A 473 -22.46 15.99 18.74
CA SER A 473 -23.45 15.97 19.83
C SER A 473 -23.45 14.65 20.62
N GLN A 474 -22.96 13.55 20.03
CA GLN A 474 -22.79 12.26 20.71
C GLN A 474 -21.52 12.19 21.57
N LEU A 475 -20.60 13.15 21.46
CA LEU A 475 -19.33 13.17 22.21
C LEU A 475 -19.44 14.10 23.42
N ASN A 476 -20.18 13.66 24.45
CA ASN A 476 -20.40 14.42 25.67
C ASN A 476 -20.26 13.54 26.93
N GLU A 477 -20.19 14.16 28.11
CA GLU A 477 -19.97 13.48 29.40
C GLU A 477 -21.05 12.45 29.77
N ARG A 478 -22.24 12.51 29.16
CA ARG A 478 -23.34 11.58 29.43
C ARG A 478 -23.30 10.34 28.52
N SER A 479 -22.46 10.35 27.49
CA SER A 479 -22.35 9.25 26.54
C SER A 479 -21.68 8.04 27.18
N ARG A 480 -22.18 6.85 26.83
CA ARG A 480 -21.56 5.59 27.25
C ARG A 480 -20.19 5.44 26.59
N LEU A 481 -19.31 4.66 27.21
CA LEU A 481 -17.97 4.42 26.67
C LEU A 481 -17.99 3.80 25.26
N SER A 482 -18.93 2.89 24.98
CA SER A 482 -19.16 2.31 23.64
C SER A 482 -19.40 3.40 22.59
N MET A 483 -20.29 4.34 22.88
CA MET A 483 -20.57 5.49 22.03
C MET A 483 -19.34 6.40 21.88
N LEU A 484 -18.62 6.68 22.97
CA LEU A 484 -17.42 7.52 22.90
C LEU A 484 -16.34 6.91 22.00
N ARG A 485 -16.07 5.60 22.12
CA ARG A 485 -15.12 4.88 21.27
C ARG A 485 -15.51 4.99 19.81
N ILE A 486 -16.74 4.61 19.47
CA ILE A 486 -17.18 4.54 18.06
C ILE A 486 -17.35 5.91 17.41
N ALA A 487 -17.79 6.92 18.17
CA ALA A 487 -17.90 8.29 17.68
C ALA A 487 -16.53 8.95 17.52
N THR A 488 -15.57 8.67 18.41
CA THR A 488 -14.19 9.18 18.26
C THR A 488 -13.49 8.53 17.07
N TRP A 489 -13.66 7.22 16.88
CA TRP A 489 -13.18 6.50 15.70
C TRP A 489 -13.79 7.06 14.39
N THR A 490 -15.10 7.30 14.39
CA THR A 490 -15.78 7.90 13.23
C THR A 490 -15.26 9.32 12.95
N LEU A 491 -15.05 10.11 14.00
CA LEU A 491 -14.49 11.45 13.89
C LEU A 491 -13.06 11.44 13.35
N SER A 492 -12.24 10.46 13.72
CA SER A 492 -10.89 10.31 13.16
C SER A 492 -10.92 10.01 11.67
N ASN A 493 -11.86 9.15 11.21
CA ASN A 493 -12.09 8.90 9.78
C ASN A 493 -12.59 10.16 9.04
N PHE A 494 -13.38 11.02 9.69
CA PHE A 494 -13.79 12.30 9.09
C PHE A 494 -12.61 13.25 8.88
N CYS A 495 -11.55 13.17 9.69
CA CYS A 495 -10.33 13.96 9.53
C CYS A 495 -9.31 13.34 8.55
N ARG A 496 -9.44 12.05 8.24
CA ARG A 496 -8.41 11.23 7.56
C ARG A 496 -8.40 11.38 6.04
N GLY A 497 -7.28 11.06 5.40
CA GLY A 497 -7.17 10.81 3.95
C GLY A 497 -6.72 12.04 3.13
N TYR A 498 -6.14 11.79 1.95
CA TYR A 498 -5.63 12.82 1.04
C TYR A 498 -6.43 12.90 -0.26
N PRO A 499 -6.85 14.10 -0.71
CA PRO A 499 -6.65 15.40 -0.06
C PRO A 499 -7.37 15.49 1.29
N ARG A 500 -6.79 16.24 2.25
CA ARG A 500 -7.37 16.44 3.60
C ARG A 500 -8.73 17.14 3.48
N PRO A 501 -9.69 16.88 4.40
CA PRO A 501 -10.97 17.59 4.39
C PRO A 501 -10.77 19.10 4.61
N ALA A 502 -11.75 19.91 4.22
CA ALA A 502 -11.69 21.35 4.41
C ALA A 502 -11.57 21.68 5.91
N PHE A 503 -10.51 22.41 6.28
CA PHE A 503 -10.19 22.66 7.69
C PHE A 503 -11.33 23.39 8.43
N GLU A 504 -11.92 24.42 7.83
CA GLU A 504 -13.04 25.16 8.44
C GLU A 504 -14.28 24.28 8.67
N GLN A 505 -14.50 23.26 7.83
CA GLN A 505 -15.58 22.30 8.05
C GLN A 505 -15.31 21.44 9.30
N MET A 506 -14.05 21.04 9.51
CA MET A 506 -13.66 20.19 10.64
C MET A 506 -13.30 20.95 11.92
N ARG A 507 -13.10 22.26 11.85
CA ARG A 507 -12.76 23.14 12.97
C ARG A 507 -13.66 22.98 14.21
N PRO A 508 -14.99 22.77 14.10
CA PRO A 508 -15.86 22.51 15.25
C PRO A 508 -15.49 21.27 16.07
N ALA A 509 -14.71 20.33 15.52
CA ALA A 509 -14.26 19.14 16.22
C ALA A 509 -13.15 19.42 17.25
N LEU A 510 -12.37 20.50 17.10
CA LEU A 510 -11.20 20.78 17.93
C LEU A 510 -11.52 20.88 19.44
N PRO A 511 -12.55 21.64 19.89
CA PRO A 511 -12.88 21.71 21.31
C PRO A 511 -13.28 20.35 21.89
N ILE A 512 -13.97 19.51 21.11
CA ILE A 512 -14.39 18.17 21.52
C ILE A 512 -13.19 17.22 21.62
N LEU A 513 -12.33 17.21 20.61
CA LEU A 513 -11.10 16.41 20.64
C LEU A 513 -10.19 16.81 21.81
N LYS A 514 -10.08 18.11 22.10
CA LYS A 514 -9.37 18.59 23.29
C LYS A 514 -9.99 18.02 24.58
N GLN A 515 -11.31 18.02 24.72
CA GLN A 515 -11.98 17.42 25.88
C GLN A 515 -11.74 15.91 25.98
N LEU A 516 -11.84 15.17 24.87
CA LEU A 516 -11.60 13.72 24.84
C LEU A 516 -10.18 13.39 25.28
N VAL A 517 -9.18 14.11 24.78
CA VAL A 517 -7.77 13.92 25.14
C VAL A 517 -7.47 14.34 26.58
N GLN A 518 -8.16 15.36 27.09
CA GLN A 518 -7.96 15.88 28.44
C GLN A 518 -8.56 14.99 29.53
N TYR A 519 -9.75 14.42 29.29
CA TYR A 519 -10.55 13.80 30.34
C TYR A 519 -10.75 12.28 30.17
N SER A 520 -10.51 11.72 28.98
CA SER A 520 -10.61 10.27 28.80
C SER A 520 -9.39 9.56 29.40
N SER A 521 -9.65 8.43 30.05
CA SER A 521 -8.63 7.44 30.44
C SER A 521 -8.66 6.19 29.56
N ASP A 522 -9.58 6.12 28.60
CA ASP A 522 -9.75 4.97 27.72
C ASP A 522 -8.75 5.03 26.56
N GLU A 523 -7.99 3.95 26.37
CA GLU A 523 -6.90 3.92 25.40
C GLU A 523 -7.38 4.04 23.95
N GLU A 524 -8.54 3.46 23.61
CA GLU A 524 -9.11 3.54 22.26
C GLU A 524 -9.55 4.98 21.95
N VAL A 525 -10.30 5.60 22.86
CA VAL A 525 -10.70 7.01 22.72
C VAL A 525 -9.48 7.92 22.61
N LEU A 526 -8.48 7.76 23.47
CA LEU A 526 -7.26 8.58 23.42
C LEU A 526 -6.49 8.39 22.11
N THR A 527 -6.40 7.16 21.63
CA THR A 527 -5.71 6.82 20.39
C THR A 527 -6.37 7.49 19.19
N ASP A 528 -7.69 7.33 19.02
CA ASP A 528 -8.40 7.87 17.86
C ASP A 528 -8.53 9.39 17.93
N ALA A 529 -8.68 9.97 19.13
CA ALA A 529 -8.67 11.41 19.31
C ALA A 529 -7.30 12.01 18.94
N CYS A 530 -6.20 11.37 19.32
CA CYS A 530 -4.86 11.80 18.91
C CYS A 530 -4.64 11.65 17.40
N TRP A 531 -5.11 10.57 16.77
CA TRP A 531 -5.06 10.47 15.30
C TRP A 531 -5.86 11.57 14.61
N ALA A 532 -7.08 11.85 15.08
CA ALA A 532 -7.89 12.94 14.55
C ALA A 532 -7.16 14.29 14.65
N LEU A 533 -6.55 14.60 15.80
CA LEU A 533 -5.75 15.81 15.99
C LEU A 533 -4.54 15.84 15.05
N SER A 534 -3.84 14.71 14.89
CA SER A 534 -2.69 14.60 13.99
C SER A 534 -3.06 14.92 12.54
N TYR A 535 -4.24 14.49 12.08
CA TYR A 535 -4.74 14.76 10.74
C TYR A 535 -5.17 16.22 10.57
N LEU A 536 -5.70 16.85 11.62
CA LEU A 536 -6.15 18.24 11.57
C LEU A 536 -5.00 19.24 11.53
N CYS A 537 -3.90 18.99 12.25
CA CYS A 537 -2.70 19.83 12.20
C CYS A 537 -1.76 19.48 11.04
N ASP A 538 -2.15 18.54 10.18
CA ASP A 538 -1.36 18.18 9.03
C ASP A 538 -1.49 19.20 7.89
N GLY A 539 -0.40 19.91 7.61
CA GLY A 539 -0.28 20.86 6.51
C GLY A 539 0.28 22.21 6.95
N THR A 540 -0.49 23.28 6.72
CA THR A 540 -0.03 24.66 6.86
C THR A 540 0.12 25.10 8.32
N THR A 541 0.95 26.12 8.55
CA THR A 541 1.15 26.74 9.87
C THR A 541 -0.15 27.24 10.49
N ASP A 542 -1.13 27.71 9.71
CA ASP A 542 -2.43 28.16 10.23
C ASP A 542 -3.22 27.03 10.93
N LYS A 543 -3.16 25.81 10.38
CA LYS A 543 -3.82 24.64 10.98
C LYS A 543 -3.14 24.24 12.29
N ILE A 544 -1.80 24.26 12.29
CA ILE A 544 -0.99 24.02 13.49
C ILE A 544 -1.34 25.06 14.55
N GLN A 545 -1.45 26.33 14.18
CA GLN A 545 -1.78 27.42 15.11
C GLN A 545 -3.16 27.21 15.74
N ALA A 546 -4.18 26.86 14.94
CA ALA A 546 -5.51 26.59 15.47
C ALA A 546 -5.53 25.40 16.47
N LEU A 547 -4.65 24.40 16.28
CA LEU A 547 -4.47 23.32 17.25
C LEU A 547 -3.80 23.82 18.54
N ILE A 548 -2.75 24.64 18.44
CA ILE A 548 -2.08 25.26 19.59
C ILE A 548 -3.07 26.11 20.39
N ASP A 549 -3.84 26.96 19.71
CA ASP A 549 -4.83 27.86 20.32
C ASP A 549 -5.97 27.10 21.02
N SER A 550 -6.23 25.83 20.63
CA SER A 550 -7.18 24.96 21.33
C SER A 550 -6.72 24.56 22.74
N GLY A 551 -5.43 24.70 23.03
CA GLY A 551 -4.82 24.37 24.32
C GLY A 551 -4.58 22.88 24.55
N VAL A 552 -4.47 22.07 23.50
CA VAL A 552 -4.29 20.61 23.60
C VAL A 552 -2.84 20.17 23.81
N CYS A 553 -1.86 21.03 23.48
CA CYS A 553 -0.42 20.71 23.51
C CYS A 553 0.10 20.16 24.85
N PRO A 554 -0.22 20.74 26.03
CA PRO A 554 0.30 20.21 27.30
C PRO A 554 -0.06 18.74 27.50
N ARG A 555 -1.32 18.39 27.19
CA ARG A 555 -1.82 17.03 27.35
C ARG A 555 -1.21 16.07 26.31
N LEU A 556 -0.99 16.51 25.08
CA LEU A 556 -0.28 15.70 24.08
C LEU A 556 1.14 15.34 24.53
N VAL A 557 1.84 16.29 25.17
CA VAL A 557 3.18 16.03 25.71
C VAL A 557 3.13 15.04 26.88
N GLU A 558 2.15 15.15 27.78
CA GLU A 558 1.94 14.14 28.84
C GLU A 558 1.71 12.74 28.27
N LEU A 559 0.95 12.62 27.18
CA LEU A 559 0.65 11.35 26.52
C LEU A 559 1.86 10.69 25.85
N LEU A 560 2.98 11.41 25.66
CA LEU A 560 4.24 10.79 25.23
C LEU A 560 4.81 9.83 26.26
N LEU A 561 4.36 9.91 27.52
CA LEU A 561 4.74 9.01 28.59
C LEU A 561 3.66 7.94 28.88
N HIS A 562 2.63 7.85 28.03
CA HIS A 562 1.56 6.88 28.21
C HIS A 562 2.10 5.44 28.03
N PRO A 563 1.70 4.47 28.88
CA PRO A 563 2.22 3.10 28.81
C PRO A 563 1.82 2.35 27.53
N SER A 564 0.66 2.68 26.96
CA SER A 564 0.15 2.07 25.72
C SER A 564 0.87 2.60 24.48
N PRO A 565 1.54 1.74 23.69
CA PRO A 565 2.20 2.14 22.45
C PRO A 565 1.26 2.79 21.44
N SER A 566 -0.01 2.39 21.40
CA SER A 566 -1.01 2.90 20.47
C SER A 566 -1.32 4.38 20.71
N VAL A 567 -1.52 4.76 21.97
CA VAL A 567 -1.75 6.15 22.40
C VAL A 567 -0.49 6.97 22.18
N LEU A 568 0.66 6.44 22.61
CA LEU A 568 1.95 7.10 22.51
C LEU A 568 2.30 7.45 21.06
N LEU A 569 2.16 6.49 20.12
CA LEU A 569 2.45 6.73 18.70
C LEU A 569 1.53 7.80 18.09
N ALA A 570 0.25 7.81 18.43
CA ALA A 570 -0.70 8.81 17.92
C ALA A 570 -0.41 10.21 18.49
N ALA A 571 -0.08 10.30 19.79
CA ALA A 571 0.33 11.55 20.42
C ALA A 571 1.66 12.07 19.83
N LEU A 572 2.65 11.19 19.67
CA LEU A 572 3.96 11.51 19.09
C LEU A 572 3.84 12.00 17.65
N ARG A 573 2.96 11.39 16.86
CA ARG A 573 2.64 11.87 15.51
C ARG A 573 2.09 13.29 15.51
N THR A 574 1.14 13.58 16.40
CA THR A 574 0.55 14.91 16.55
C THR A 574 1.60 15.95 16.97
N VAL A 575 2.44 15.62 17.95
CA VAL A 575 3.54 16.48 18.40
C VAL A 575 4.52 16.74 17.26
N GLY A 576 4.87 15.72 16.48
CA GLY A 576 5.74 15.84 15.32
C GLY A 576 5.21 16.76 14.23
N ASN A 577 3.90 16.70 13.94
CA ASN A 577 3.24 17.62 13.01
C ASN A 577 3.19 19.06 13.54
N ILE A 578 3.15 19.27 14.86
CA ILE A 578 3.21 20.62 15.43
C ILE A 578 4.62 21.21 15.26
N VAL A 579 5.67 20.43 15.58
CA VAL A 579 7.05 20.91 15.48
C VAL A 579 7.58 21.01 14.04
N SER A 580 6.85 20.52 13.04
CA SER A 580 7.18 20.81 11.64
C SER A 580 6.84 22.24 11.23
N GLY A 581 6.04 22.96 12.04
CA GLY A 581 5.68 24.36 11.83
C GLY A 581 6.85 25.33 11.92
N ASP A 582 6.54 26.60 12.18
CA ASP A 582 7.57 27.64 12.35
C ASP A 582 8.29 27.54 13.71
N ASP A 583 9.33 28.36 13.90
CA ASP A 583 10.14 28.35 15.12
C ASP A 583 9.30 28.75 16.35
N ILE A 584 8.26 29.58 16.21
CA ILE A 584 7.38 29.97 17.33
C ILE A 584 6.49 28.80 17.74
N GLN A 585 5.91 28.10 16.77
CA GLN A 585 5.05 26.93 17.00
C GLN A 585 5.81 25.78 17.65
N THR A 586 7.04 25.51 17.19
CA THR A 586 7.94 24.53 17.81
C THR A 586 8.26 24.91 19.26
N GLN A 587 8.39 26.20 19.58
CA GLN A 587 8.69 26.67 20.93
C GLN A 587 7.60 26.32 21.94
N TYR A 588 6.32 26.27 21.54
CA TYR A 588 5.23 25.84 22.43
C TYR A 588 5.47 24.41 22.95
N ILE A 589 5.79 23.47 22.06
CA ILE A 589 6.05 22.07 22.44
C ILE A 589 7.25 21.95 23.37
N ILE A 590 8.32 22.70 23.12
CA ILE A 590 9.50 22.74 24.00
C ILE A 590 9.12 23.30 25.38
N SER A 591 8.32 24.38 25.42
CA SER A 591 7.89 25.03 26.67
C SER A 591 7.04 24.13 27.57
N TYR A 592 6.35 23.14 26.99
CA TYR A 592 5.60 22.13 27.72
C TYR A 592 6.44 20.91 28.13
N ASN A 593 7.78 21.04 28.11
CA ASN A 593 8.72 20.03 28.58
C ASN A 593 8.71 18.73 27.76
N ALA A 594 8.57 18.84 26.44
CA ALA A 594 8.58 17.67 25.55
C ALA A 594 9.96 16.99 25.42
N LEU A 595 11.06 17.73 25.58
CA LEU A 595 12.41 17.19 25.36
C LEU A 595 12.79 16.07 26.33
N PRO A 596 12.56 16.17 27.66
CA PRO A 596 12.75 15.05 28.57
C PRO A 596 11.88 13.83 28.24
N CYS A 597 10.65 14.03 27.77
CA CYS A 597 9.79 12.95 27.31
C CYS A 597 10.40 12.22 26.10
N LEU A 598 10.85 12.97 25.10
CA LEU A 598 11.52 12.43 23.91
C LEU A 598 12.81 11.68 24.27
N LEU A 599 13.61 12.20 25.22
CA LEU A 599 14.80 11.51 25.73
C LEU A 599 14.46 10.14 26.33
N ASN A 600 13.37 10.05 27.10
CA ASN A 600 12.89 8.79 27.66
C ASN A 600 12.54 7.79 26.52
N LEU A 601 11.87 8.26 25.46
CA LEU A 601 11.55 7.40 24.31
C LEU A 601 12.79 6.84 23.60
N LEU A 602 13.87 7.63 23.50
CA LEU A 602 15.12 7.18 22.87
C LEU A 602 15.87 6.14 23.72
N THR A 603 15.97 6.40 25.03
CA THR A 603 16.78 5.62 25.97
C THR A 603 16.04 4.42 26.56
N GLY A 604 14.70 4.48 26.60
CA GLY A 604 13.83 3.41 27.09
C GLY A 604 13.80 2.16 26.21
N SER A 605 13.21 1.10 26.76
CA SER A 605 13.00 -0.19 26.07
C SER A 605 11.77 -0.15 25.15
N HIS A 606 11.72 0.82 24.24
CA HIS A 606 10.65 0.96 23.26
C HIS A 606 11.00 0.30 21.92
N GLU A 607 9.96 -0.07 21.16
CA GLU A 607 10.10 -0.61 19.80
C GLU A 607 10.84 0.39 18.89
N ASN A 608 11.54 -0.14 17.87
CA ASN A 608 12.27 0.69 16.90
C ASN A 608 11.36 1.72 16.21
N LYS A 609 10.07 1.41 16.06
CA LYS A 609 9.09 2.34 15.49
C LYS A 609 8.90 3.62 16.31
N ILE A 610 8.82 3.48 17.63
CA ILE A 610 8.69 4.63 18.54
C ILE A 610 9.97 5.46 18.52
N LYS A 611 11.13 4.80 18.51
CA LYS A 611 12.44 5.47 18.45
C LYS A 611 12.62 6.22 17.13
N GLU A 612 12.24 5.61 16.01
CA GLU A 612 12.24 6.25 14.68
C GLU A 612 11.36 7.51 14.66
N ASP A 613 10.12 7.43 15.17
CA ASP A 613 9.23 8.58 15.21
C ASP A 613 9.72 9.66 16.20
N ALA A 614 10.31 9.28 17.34
CA ALA A 614 10.89 10.23 18.30
C ALA A 614 12.11 10.96 17.71
N CYS A 615 13.00 10.25 17.03
CA CYS A 615 14.11 10.85 16.28
C CYS A 615 13.61 11.83 15.21
N TRP A 616 12.52 11.49 14.51
CA TRP A 616 11.90 12.39 13.55
C TRP A 616 11.37 13.68 14.19
N VAL A 617 10.66 13.61 15.32
CA VAL A 617 10.22 14.81 16.07
C VAL A 617 11.43 15.67 16.46
N ILE A 618 12.49 15.06 16.98
CA ILE A 618 13.70 15.78 17.39
C ILE A 618 14.38 16.42 16.17
N SER A 619 14.36 15.76 15.00
CA SER A 619 14.94 16.33 13.78
C SER A 619 14.24 17.59 13.29
N ASN A 620 12.93 17.69 13.49
CA ASN A 620 12.17 18.91 13.21
C ASN A 620 12.50 20.01 14.23
N ILE A 621 12.71 19.66 15.50
CA ILE A 621 13.13 20.61 16.54
C ILE A 621 14.55 21.15 16.25
N THR A 622 15.49 20.30 15.85
CA THR A 622 16.87 20.73 15.52
C THR A 622 16.98 21.47 14.19
N ALA A 623 15.96 21.43 13.34
CA ALA A 623 15.85 22.33 12.18
C ALA A 623 15.45 23.77 12.56
N GLY A 624 15.07 23.97 13.81
CA GLY A 624 14.73 25.26 14.40
C GLY A 624 15.91 26.22 14.57
N ASN A 625 15.71 27.25 15.39
CA ASN A 625 16.74 28.26 15.66
C ASN A 625 17.81 27.76 16.66
N ARG A 626 18.80 28.61 16.92
CA ARG A 626 19.96 28.28 17.78
C ARG A 626 19.53 27.99 19.21
N GLU A 627 18.51 28.68 19.71
CA GLU A 627 17.96 28.50 21.05
C GLU A 627 17.25 27.14 21.18
N GLN A 628 16.60 26.67 20.12
CA GLN A 628 15.94 25.37 20.07
C GLN A 628 16.95 24.21 20.00
N ILE A 629 18.00 24.38 19.19
CA ILE A 629 19.14 23.45 19.18
C ILE A 629 19.79 23.41 20.58
N GLN A 630 19.94 24.57 21.23
CA GLN A 630 20.48 24.67 22.59
C GLN A 630 19.62 23.89 23.59
N ALA A 631 18.29 24.01 23.51
CA ALA A 631 17.38 23.26 24.37
C ALA A 631 17.55 21.73 24.21
N VAL A 632 17.77 21.23 22.98
CA VAL A 632 18.05 19.81 22.72
C VAL A 632 19.37 19.35 23.36
N ILE A 633 20.40 20.21 23.31
CA ILE A 633 21.70 19.98 23.96
C ILE A 633 21.54 19.91 25.48
N GLU A 634 20.86 20.89 26.08
CA GLU A 634 20.63 20.98 27.52
C GLU A 634 19.76 19.83 28.05
N ALA A 635 18.87 19.29 27.21
CA ALA A 635 18.11 18.10 27.50
C ALA A 635 18.93 16.80 27.41
N ASN A 636 20.24 16.85 27.11
CA ASN A 636 21.13 15.69 26.99
C ASN A 636 20.70 14.65 25.94
N ILE A 637 20.06 15.10 24.85
CA ILE A 637 19.54 14.22 23.80
C ILE A 637 20.61 13.80 22.79
N ILE A 638 21.65 14.62 22.58
CA ILE A 638 22.67 14.38 21.54
C ILE A 638 23.41 13.06 21.72
N GLY A 639 23.87 12.74 22.94
CA GLY A 639 24.56 11.47 23.20
C GLY A 639 23.72 10.24 22.83
N PRO A 640 22.48 10.11 23.34
CA PRO A 640 21.54 9.07 22.92
C PRO A 640 21.25 9.03 21.42
N LEU A 641 21.12 10.18 20.74
CA LEU A 641 20.97 10.23 19.29
C LEU A 641 22.19 9.66 18.57
N VAL A 642 23.40 10.05 18.96
CA VAL A 642 24.64 9.52 18.37
C VAL A 642 24.77 8.02 18.63
N HIS A 643 24.39 7.55 19.82
CA HIS A 643 24.35 6.12 20.12
C HIS A 643 23.38 5.36 19.20
N LEU A 644 22.17 5.89 18.95
CA LEU A 644 21.24 5.29 18.00
C LEU A 644 21.78 5.35 16.57
N LEU A 645 22.42 6.44 16.18
CA LEU A 645 23.03 6.61 14.87
C LEU A 645 24.14 5.58 14.60
N LEU A 646 24.86 5.14 15.64
CA LEU A 646 25.87 4.08 15.55
C LEU A 646 25.27 2.67 15.55
N ASN A 647 24.32 2.42 16.46
CA ASN A 647 24.00 1.05 16.87
C ASN A 647 22.59 0.58 16.46
N ALA A 648 21.68 1.49 16.10
CA ALA A 648 20.30 1.12 15.80
C ALA A 648 20.13 0.48 14.41
N GLU A 649 18.92 0.00 14.13
CA GLU A 649 18.53 -0.41 12.79
C GLU A 649 18.51 0.78 11.82
N PHE A 650 18.64 0.48 10.53
CA PHE A 650 18.80 1.48 9.47
C PHE A 650 17.71 2.57 9.48
N ASP A 651 16.45 2.20 9.75
CA ASP A 651 15.34 3.15 9.78
C ASP A 651 15.40 4.14 10.95
N VAL A 652 15.97 3.74 12.09
CA VAL A 652 16.21 4.66 13.21
C VAL A 652 17.46 5.50 12.93
N LYS A 653 18.52 4.88 12.36
CA LYS A 653 19.77 5.57 12.00
C LYS A 653 19.54 6.74 11.06
N LYS A 654 18.75 6.56 9.99
CA LYS A 654 18.45 7.65 9.03
C LYS A 654 17.82 8.86 9.73
N THR A 655 16.88 8.63 10.64
CA THR A 655 16.19 9.73 11.36
C THR A 655 17.09 10.40 12.39
N ALA A 656 17.96 9.64 13.08
CA ALA A 656 18.97 10.21 13.96
C ALA A 656 20.00 11.04 13.19
N ALA A 657 20.38 10.60 11.98
CA ALA A 657 21.29 11.34 11.09
C ALA A 657 20.70 12.69 10.69
N TRP A 658 19.41 12.72 10.35
CA TRP A 658 18.67 13.96 10.07
C TRP A 658 18.72 14.93 11.26
N ALA A 659 18.48 14.43 12.47
CA ALA A 659 18.49 15.27 13.67
C ALA A 659 19.86 15.91 13.93
N ILE A 660 20.95 15.14 13.79
CA ILE A 660 22.32 15.65 13.95
C ILE A 660 22.68 16.64 12.83
N SER A 661 22.39 16.30 11.58
CA SER A 661 22.76 17.14 10.44
C SER A 661 21.98 18.47 10.43
N ASN A 662 20.70 18.47 10.80
CA ASN A 662 19.93 19.70 10.98
C ASN A 662 20.54 20.62 12.05
N ALA A 663 21.00 20.04 13.17
CA ALA A 663 21.66 20.81 14.23
C ALA A 663 22.97 21.47 13.75
N THR A 664 23.70 20.87 12.80
CA THR A 664 24.90 21.47 12.21
C THR A 664 24.61 22.62 11.24
N LEU A 665 23.43 22.65 10.63
CA LEU A 665 23.09 23.64 9.58
C LEU A 665 22.87 25.05 10.14
N ARG A 666 22.19 25.16 11.29
CA ARG A 666 21.87 26.45 11.92
C ARG A 666 22.57 26.68 13.27
N GLY A 667 23.31 25.67 13.74
CA GLY A 667 24.02 25.71 15.01
C GLY A 667 25.11 26.78 15.07
N THR A 668 25.42 27.24 16.28
CA THR A 668 26.62 28.06 16.52
C THR A 668 27.87 27.19 16.51
N HIS A 669 29.06 27.81 16.41
CA HIS A 669 30.33 27.09 16.48
C HIS A 669 30.44 26.26 17.78
N GLU A 670 30.06 26.82 18.94
CA GLU A 670 30.07 26.09 20.22
C GLU A 670 29.13 24.87 20.23
N GLN A 671 27.94 25.00 19.63
CA GLN A 671 27.00 23.90 19.52
C GLN A 671 27.53 22.79 18.62
N ILE A 672 28.11 23.14 17.47
CA ILE A 672 28.70 22.16 16.55
C ILE A 672 29.89 21.45 17.21
N LYS A 673 30.74 22.18 17.95
CA LYS A 673 31.81 21.57 18.76
C LYS A 673 31.27 20.59 19.79
N TYR A 674 30.16 20.94 20.46
CA TYR A 674 29.51 20.02 21.38
C TYR A 674 29.05 18.74 20.66
N LEU A 675 28.44 18.83 19.47
CA LEU A 675 28.05 17.66 18.67
C LEU A 675 29.28 16.77 18.33
N VAL A 676 30.40 17.40 17.93
CA VAL A 676 31.65 16.68 17.63
C VAL A 676 32.21 16.00 18.88
N ASN A 677 32.19 16.66 20.04
CA ASN A 677 32.60 16.09 21.32
C ASN A 677 31.75 14.87 21.72
N GLN A 678 30.47 14.84 21.32
CA GLN A 678 29.58 13.68 21.45
C GLN A 678 29.84 12.58 20.41
N GLN A 679 30.93 12.64 19.66
CA GLN A 679 31.39 11.63 18.70
C GLN A 679 30.48 11.42 17.48
N CYS A 680 29.83 12.48 16.98
CA CYS A 680 28.93 12.37 15.83
C CYS A 680 29.63 12.13 14.47
N ILE A 681 30.93 12.45 14.33
CA ILE A 681 31.66 12.39 13.05
C ILE A 681 31.69 10.98 12.47
N LYS A 682 32.19 10.00 13.23
CA LYS A 682 32.31 8.60 12.79
C LYS A 682 30.97 8.02 12.26
N PRO A 683 29.85 8.13 13.01
CA PRO A 683 28.56 7.66 12.52
C PRO A 683 28.09 8.36 11.23
N LEU A 684 28.31 9.68 11.08
CA LEU A 684 27.98 10.39 9.84
C LEU A 684 28.84 9.90 8.66
N CYS A 685 30.15 9.73 8.88
CA CYS A 685 31.06 9.15 7.89
C CYS A 685 30.65 7.73 7.49
N ASP A 686 30.10 6.92 8.41
CA ASP A 686 29.65 5.56 8.10
C ASP A 686 28.38 5.51 7.23
N LEU A 687 27.56 6.57 7.23
CA LEU A 687 26.39 6.67 6.37
C LEU A 687 26.69 7.21 4.96
N LEU A 688 27.92 7.65 4.67
CA LEU A 688 28.31 8.08 3.32
C LEU A 688 28.30 6.96 2.27
N VAL A 689 28.29 5.69 2.71
CA VAL A 689 28.16 4.52 1.82
C VAL A 689 26.72 4.01 1.70
N CYS A 690 25.76 4.76 2.24
CA CYS A 690 24.35 4.43 2.16
C CYS A 690 23.85 4.45 0.71
N PRO A 691 23.00 3.49 0.29
CA PRO A 691 22.43 3.50 -1.06
C PRO A 691 21.40 4.62 -1.28
N ASP A 692 20.90 5.27 -0.23
CA ASP A 692 19.93 6.37 -0.33
C ASP A 692 20.68 7.71 -0.55
N PRO A 693 20.57 8.33 -1.75
CA PRO A 693 21.26 9.57 -2.06
C PRO A 693 20.87 10.73 -1.15
N SER A 694 19.65 10.75 -0.63
CA SER A 694 19.17 11.80 0.26
C SER A 694 19.91 11.77 1.60
N ILE A 695 20.16 10.56 2.12
CA ILE A 695 20.93 10.37 3.36
C ILE A 695 22.40 10.72 3.16
N VAL A 696 22.99 10.31 2.04
CA VAL A 696 24.38 10.66 1.70
C VAL A 696 24.56 12.17 1.59
N THR A 697 23.66 12.85 0.89
CA THR A 697 23.68 14.31 0.74
C THR A 697 23.59 15.00 2.10
N MET A 698 22.64 14.59 2.93
CA MET A 698 22.45 15.15 4.27
C MET A 698 23.67 14.94 5.18
N CYS A 699 24.29 13.75 5.15
CA CYS A 699 25.51 13.50 5.91
C CYS A 699 26.71 14.30 5.37
N LEU A 700 26.83 14.47 4.05
CA LEU A 700 27.88 15.33 3.45
C LEU A 700 27.72 16.79 3.87
N GLU A 701 26.51 17.34 3.80
CA GLU A 701 26.22 18.71 4.26
C GLU A 701 26.54 18.85 5.75
N GLY A 702 26.18 17.86 6.57
CA GLY A 702 26.51 17.88 8.00
C GLY A 702 28.02 17.88 8.28
N LEU A 703 28.79 17.09 7.52
CA LEU A 703 30.25 17.06 7.60
C LEU A 703 30.89 18.35 7.07
N GLU A 704 30.34 18.94 6.01
CA GLU A 704 30.79 20.23 5.47
C GLU A 704 30.66 21.34 6.53
N ASN A 705 29.51 21.44 7.20
CA ASN A 705 29.30 22.41 8.27
C ASN A 705 30.28 22.20 9.44
N ILE A 706 30.56 20.94 9.81
CA ILE A 706 31.57 20.63 10.83
C ILE A 706 32.96 21.09 10.38
N LEU A 707 33.35 20.83 9.13
CA LEU A 707 34.64 21.25 8.58
C LEU A 707 34.80 22.78 8.58
N GLU A 708 33.74 23.52 8.23
CA GLU A 708 33.75 24.99 8.24
C GLU A 708 34.02 25.56 9.65
N VAL A 709 33.43 24.97 10.69
CA VAL A 709 33.75 25.36 12.08
C VAL A 709 35.19 25.05 12.43
N GLY A 710 35.70 23.88 12.01
CA GLY A 710 37.09 23.49 12.25
C GLY A 710 38.10 24.41 11.56
N GLU A 711 37.77 24.92 10.37
CA GLU A 711 38.61 25.88 9.65
C GLU A 711 38.56 27.27 10.31
N ALA A 712 37.41 27.67 10.84
CA ALA A 712 37.28 28.92 11.59
C ALA A 712 38.08 28.92 12.92
N GLU A 713 38.26 27.75 13.55
CA GLU A 713 39.05 27.60 14.79
C GLU A 713 40.54 27.37 14.57
N LYS A 714 40.95 27.15 13.33
CA LYS A 714 42.33 26.87 12.97
C LYS A 714 43.24 28.04 13.34
N HIS A 715 44.12 27.82 14.33
CA HIS A 715 45.19 28.76 14.64
C HIS A 715 46.25 28.75 13.53
N LEU A 716 46.85 29.91 13.24
CA LEU A 716 47.91 30.03 12.21
C LEU A 716 48.96 28.93 12.39
N GLY A 717 49.11 28.09 11.35
CA GLY A 717 50.10 26.99 11.30
C GLY A 717 49.62 25.63 11.80
N HIS A 718 48.37 25.48 12.27
CA HIS A 718 47.78 24.20 12.66
C HIS A 718 46.85 23.65 11.59
N SER A 719 46.67 22.33 11.52
CA SER A 719 45.69 21.67 10.65
C SER A 719 44.28 21.76 11.26
N ASN A 720 43.26 21.69 10.41
CA ASN A 720 41.86 21.61 10.86
C ASN A 720 41.66 20.29 11.63
N ILE A 721 41.38 20.39 12.93
CA ILE A 721 41.25 19.23 13.82
C ILE A 721 40.07 18.34 13.38
N PHE A 722 38.97 18.93 12.91
CA PHE A 722 37.81 18.15 12.46
C PHE A 722 38.06 17.46 11.12
N ALA A 723 38.88 18.05 10.24
CA ALA A 723 39.35 17.36 9.05
C ALA A 723 40.18 16.12 9.43
N GLN A 724 41.05 16.22 10.45
CA GLN A 724 41.79 15.07 10.96
C GLN A 724 40.85 14.01 11.56
N MET A 725 39.86 14.41 12.36
CA MET A 725 38.88 13.47 12.93
C MET A 725 38.05 12.77 11.85
N ILE A 726 37.71 13.45 10.76
CA ILE A 726 37.03 12.85 9.60
C ILE A 726 37.93 11.83 8.91
N ASP A 727 39.22 12.13 8.75
CA ASP A 727 40.20 11.20 8.18
C ASP A 727 40.38 9.96 9.06
N ASP A 728 40.59 10.14 10.37
CA ASP A 728 40.70 9.06 11.37
C ASP A 728 39.45 8.16 11.38
N ALA A 729 38.27 8.74 11.08
CA ALA A 729 37.00 8.03 10.95
C ALA A 729 36.78 7.34 9.58
N GLN A 730 37.80 7.32 8.71
CA GLN A 730 37.74 6.82 7.33
C GLN A 730 36.70 7.58 6.47
N GLY A 731 36.38 8.81 6.84
CA GLY A 731 35.45 9.67 6.11
C GLY A 731 36.09 10.23 4.83
N LEU A 732 37.36 10.63 4.89
CA LEU A 732 38.08 11.21 3.75
C LEU A 732 38.06 10.28 2.53
N GLU A 733 38.39 9.00 2.71
CA GLU A 733 38.37 8.01 1.61
C GLU A 733 36.96 7.80 1.05
N LYS A 734 35.93 7.82 1.89
CA LYS A 734 34.54 7.73 1.43
C LYS A 734 34.12 8.96 0.62
N ILE A 735 34.50 10.17 1.06
CA ILE A 735 34.24 11.41 0.33
C ILE A 735 34.96 11.41 -1.03
N LYS A 736 36.20 10.93 -1.11
CA LYS A 736 36.93 10.74 -2.39
C LYS A 736 36.18 9.82 -3.34
N ILE A 737 35.66 8.69 -2.85
CA ILE A 737 34.86 7.77 -3.67
C ILE A 737 33.61 8.46 -4.23
N LEU A 738 32.97 9.32 -3.43
CA LEU A 738 31.75 10.05 -3.82
C LEU A 738 31.98 11.08 -4.94
N GLN A 739 33.22 11.47 -5.27
CA GLN A 739 33.50 12.28 -6.48
C GLN A 739 33.04 11.58 -7.76
N SER A 740 33.05 10.24 -7.75
CA SER A 740 32.62 9.40 -8.88
C SER A 740 31.18 8.90 -8.76
N HIS A 741 30.38 9.49 -7.87
CA HIS A 741 28.98 9.11 -7.65
C HIS A 741 28.10 9.51 -8.84
N ASP A 742 27.12 8.67 -9.20
CA ASP A 742 26.23 8.88 -10.35
C ASP A 742 25.32 10.12 -10.19
N ASP A 743 24.93 10.43 -8.95
CA ASP A 743 24.25 11.69 -8.62
C ASP A 743 25.21 12.87 -8.65
N ILE A 744 24.99 13.77 -9.63
CA ILE A 744 25.79 14.97 -9.88
C ILE A 744 25.86 15.89 -8.66
N LYS A 745 24.79 15.99 -7.86
CA LYS A 745 24.80 16.85 -6.66
C LYS A 745 25.77 16.31 -5.63
N ILE A 746 25.73 14.99 -5.37
CA ILE A 746 26.63 14.33 -4.41
C ILE A 746 28.08 14.47 -4.88
N SER A 747 28.35 14.20 -6.15
CA SER A 747 29.68 14.35 -6.73
C SER A 747 30.22 15.79 -6.59
N HIS A 748 29.40 16.80 -6.90
CA HIS A 748 29.79 18.20 -6.75
C HIS A 748 30.04 18.61 -5.29
N VAL A 749 29.18 18.20 -4.35
CA VAL A 749 29.39 18.50 -2.92
C VAL A 749 30.66 17.83 -2.40
N ALA A 750 30.89 16.56 -2.75
CA ALA A 750 32.10 15.84 -2.37
C ALA A 750 33.37 16.51 -2.93
N LEU A 751 33.36 16.93 -4.19
CA LEU A 751 34.48 17.64 -4.80
C LEU A 751 34.77 18.96 -4.07
N ARG A 752 33.74 19.77 -3.81
CA ARG A 752 33.87 21.04 -3.09
C ARG A 752 34.45 20.86 -1.69
N ILE A 753 33.99 19.84 -0.96
CA ILE A 753 34.50 19.51 0.38
C ILE A 753 35.99 19.16 0.32
N LEU A 754 36.42 18.38 -0.67
CA LEU A 754 37.82 17.98 -0.85
C LEU A 754 38.72 19.17 -1.21
N GLU A 755 38.28 19.99 -2.17
CA GLU A 755 39.01 21.18 -2.63
C GLU A 755 39.24 22.22 -1.53
N ARG A 756 38.33 22.31 -0.55
CA ARG A 756 38.44 23.30 0.53
C ARG A 756 39.32 22.86 1.70
N ASN A 757 39.39 21.56 1.96
CA ASN A 757 39.91 21.04 3.23
C ASN A 757 41.15 20.15 3.10
N TRP A 758 41.40 19.56 1.93
CA TRP A 758 42.48 18.58 1.74
C TRP A 758 43.31 18.73 0.44
N LEU A 759 42.91 19.61 -0.48
CA LEU A 759 43.64 19.98 -1.69
C LEU A 759 44.04 21.46 -1.62
#